data_AF-A0A1W2H2Z4-F1
#
_entry.id   AF-A0A1W2H2Z4-F1
#
_cell.length_a   1.000
_cell.length_b   1.000
_cell.length_c   1.000
_cell.angle_alpha   90.00
_cell.angle_beta   90.00
_cell.angle_gamma   90.00
#
_symmetry.space_group_name_H-M   'P 1'
#
loop_
_entity.id
_entity.type
_entity.pdbx_description
1 polymer ?
#
loop_
_entity_poly.entity_id
_entity_poly.type
_entity_poly.pdbx_seq_one_letter_code
_entity_poly.pdbx_strand_id
1 'polypeptide(L)'
;MCAKIWVENNPLFVSNESVTGEYVTIGEESYYKISHYDRMRPFFMSLVSHADHWMFISSKGGLSAGRMNENNALFPYYTDDKITDSSDITGSKTLILVSRENKKLLWLPFSDQYRDSYQLERNLYKNRTGNKLIFEEINHSLSLSFNYSWTFSDKYGFVKSSYIVNLGEKQLTCQVLDGLQNLLPFGVDSAMQKERSNLVDAYKRNELEHVSGLGIYALSAMIVDRAEPSEALKASVCWTIGLKPTDILLSSLQLDRFKFNGQITPEKDIKGFPGAYFVHHHLQLEGGESSSWKIIADVNKDHSNIYSLVEKLSTSDNSLEKLVENDIAAGNLELLHKVAKADGLQLSADQLATGRHISNVLFNIMRGGLFEDQFSIQSSDFIAHIIKANQPLSGVQVGFLESLPSSISQEKLMNLAQSTGNPDLIRLSYEYLPLSFSRRHGDPSRPWNKFSIDLKNKDGSSKKYYQGNWRDIFQNWEALALSIPGFIHSMIVKFVNASTIDGYNPYRITSDGIDWEVVEPDDPWSYIGYWGDHQIIYLQKLLEISHNHFPGKLSSLMEEAIFVYANVPYRIKSYDSIVANPKDTIEYHNGLEEVISGRVKEIGADGKIIFGENGEPIRATLVEKLLVTLLTKLSNFVPDAGIWLNTQRPEWNDANNALVGNGVSMVTLYYMRRYVAFLHALIDSSPKSLPLNKALFSLWEGIYQVLQTNQVFLRKKFTDQQRRSFVDQLGQLGEAYRNVVYQNPSNEKTTLQTAELSSFLELTLQYIDQSIKSNKRSDDLYHAYNLINFSENQLSVSHLYEMLEGQVAILSSGILTASESLQVLDALKSSKMYREDQYSYMLYPNRELPGFLDKNNIPNSFIDNSALANKLLSDFNQELIVKDVKGKFHFNGEFHNSDDLRAKLDELKQQYGHLVEKEYEDYLEIFEEIFDHKSFTGRSGTFYGYEGLGSIYWHMVSKLLLAVQENLQLAIDQNEDKELIAGLVQHYYEIRAGIGINKSPELYGAFPTDPYSHTPGHKGAQQPGMTGQVKEDIMNRWGELGVKVSNGCISFAPEFLHPHEFINEAKFFEYFTISGQKEKIELKPGELAFTYCQVPVIYKMSDQNQIELEKSGGEKFFIDALKLTPELSAHLFSRDQKISKIRVFLKIN
;
A
#
# COMPACT_ATOMS: atom_id res chain seq x y z
N MET A 1 22.79 -42.38 -5.26
CA MET A 1 23.21 -42.21 -3.85
C MET A 1 24.42 -41.28 -3.84
N CYS A 2 24.29 -40.05 -3.35
CA CYS A 2 25.46 -39.22 -3.08
C CYS A 2 26.25 -39.82 -1.90
N ALA A 3 27.58 -39.84 -1.99
CA ALA A 3 28.42 -40.23 -0.87
C ALA A 3 28.16 -39.29 0.33
N LYS A 4 28.02 -39.84 1.55
CA LYS A 4 27.88 -39.03 2.75
C LYS A 4 29.18 -38.25 2.97
N ILE A 5 29.06 -36.94 3.21
CA ILE A 5 30.18 -36.09 3.59
C ILE A 5 30.30 -36.15 5.12
N TRP A 6 31.53 -36.24 5.62
CA TRP A 6 31.82 -36.37 7.05
C TRP A 6 32.73 -35.25 7.50
N VAL A 7 32.53 -34.78 8.73
CA VAL A 7 33.49 -33.96 9.47
C VAL A 7 34.02 -34.83 10.61
N GLU A 8 35.27 -35.26 10.47
CA GLU A 8 35.87 -36.34 11.27
C GLU A 8 34.98 -37.60 11.29
N ASN A 9 34.44 -37.95 12.47
CA ASN A 9 33.60 -39.12 12.70
C ASN A 9 32.10 -38.80 12.69
N ASN A 10 31.71 -37.55 12.37
CA ASN A 10 30.32 -37.13 12.35
C ASN A 10 29.84 -36.96 10.89
N PRO A 11 28.74 -37.63 10.49
CA PRO A 11 28.17 -37.40 9.18
C PRO A 11 27.49 -36.04 9.16
N LEU A 12 27.61 -35.32 8.04
CA LEU A 12 26.77 -34.14 7.81
C LEU A 12 25.35 -34.59 7.48
N PHE A 13 24.38 -34.08 8.23
CA PHE A 13 22.97 -34.34 8.00
C PHE A 13 22.41 -33.31 7.02
N VAL A 14 22.05 -33.78 5.83
CA VAL A 14 21.31 -32.98 4.84
C VAL A 14 19.95 -33.64 4.67
N SER A 15 18.88 -32.98 5.11
CA SER A 15 17.51 -33.43 4.81
C SER A 15 17.19 -33.16 3.33
N ASN A 16 16.54 -34.14 2.69
CA ASN A 16 16.03 -34.04 1.31
C ASN A 16 14.49 -33.85 1.31
N GLU A 17 13.90 -33.50 2.45
CA GLU A 17 12.46 -33.28 2.55
C GLU A 17 12.05 -31.98 1.84
N SER A 18 10.90 -32.02 1.17
CA SER A 18 10.32 -30.90 0.45
C SER A 18 9.59 -29.94 1.38
N VAL A 19 9.61 -28.65 1.04
CA VAL A 19 8.82 -27.63 1.75
C VAL A 19 7.33 -27.85 1.47
N THR A 20 6.53 -27.96 2.53
CA THR A 20 5.07 -28.10 2.44
C THR A 20 4.37 -27.04 3.28
N GLY A 21 3.13 -26.72 2.90
CA GLY A 21 2.31 -25.74 3.61
C GLY A 21 0.90 -26.26 3.85
N GLU A 22 0.42 -26.20 5.09
CA GLU A 22 -0.90 -26.68 5.48
C GLU A 22 -1.48 -25.92 6.67
N TYR A 23 -2.81 -25.95 6.83
CA TYR A 23 -3.45 -25.45 8.04
C TYR A 23 -3.44 -26.52 9.14
N VAL A 24 -3.01 -26.14 10.33
CA VAL A 24 -3.02 -26.95 11.55
C VAL A 24 -3.75 -26.21 12.67
N THR A 25 -4.22 -26.94 13.66
CA THR A 25 -4.84 -26.37 14.86
C THR A 25 -3.87 -26.49 16.04
N ILE A 26 -3.57 -25.37 16.68
CA ILE A 26 -2.74 -25.30 17.90
C ILE A 26 -3.58 -24.62 18.98
N GLY A 27 -3.94 -25.38 20.02
CA GLY A 27 -4.94 -24.94 21.01
C GLY A 27 -6.32 -24.77 20.36
N GLU A 28 -6.91 -23.59 20.50
CA GLU A 28 -8.21 -23.23 19.90
C GLU A 28 -8.07 -22.43 18.60
N GLU A 29 -6.84 -22.22 18.10
CA GLU A 29 -6.55 -21.35 16.96
C GLU A 29 -5.99 -22.12 15.76
N SER A 30 -6.31 -21.62 14.56
CA SER A 30 -5.80 -22.15 13.30
C SER A 30 -4.53 -21.39 12.86
N TYR A 31 -3.50 -22.16 12.51
CA TYR A 31 -2.21 -21.70 12.01
C TYR A 31 -1.94 -22.27 10.63
N TYR A 32 -1.33 -21.48 9.75
CA TYR A 32 -0.68 -22.04 8.58
C TYR A 32 0.75 -22.44 8.97
N LYS A 33 1.09 -23.72 8.80
CA LYS A 33 2.41 -24.30 9.02
C LYS A 33 3.17 -24.34 7.69
N ILE A 34 4.40 -23.83 7.68
CA ILE A 34 5.40 -24.12 6.65
C ILE A 34 6.40 -25.10 7.24
N SER A 35 6.40 -26.34 6.73
CA SER A 35 7.36 -27.37 7.14
C SER A 35 8.68 -27.21 6.40
N HIS A 36 9.79 -27.44 7.09
CA HIS A 36 11.15 -27.32 6.53
C HIS A 36 11.44 -25.93 5.93
N TYR A 37 10.93 -24.86 6.56
CA TYR A 37 11.05 -23.49 6.03
C TYR A 37 12.51 -23.05 5.85
N ASP A 38 13.45 -23.67 6.57
CA ASP A 38 14.89 -23.43 6.50
C ASP A 38 15.52 -23.86 5.17
N ARG A 39 14.77 -24.56 4.32
CA ARG A 39 15.14 -24.91 2.94
C ARG A 39 14.77 -23.81 1.95
N MET A 40 13.89 -22.88 2.35
CA MET A 40 13.59 -21.70 1.55
C MET A 40 14.67 -20.64 1.74
N ARG A 41 14.84 -19.76 0.74
CA ARG A 41 15.51 -18.49 0.97
C ARG A 41 14.76 -17.75 2.10
N PRO A 42 15.46 -17.13 3.07
CA PRO A 42 14.79 -16.34 4.09
C PRO A 42 13.88 -15.29 3.48
N PHE A 43 12.69 -15.15 4.04
CA PHE A 43 11.68 -14.19 3.60
C PHE A 43 11.23 -13.33 4.78
N PHE A 44 10.65 -12.17 4.48
CA PHE A 44 10.40 -11.12 5.46
C PHE A 44 8.90 -10.96 5.72
N MET A 45 8.50 -10.83 6.98
CA MET A 45 7.11 -10.75 7.41
C MET A 45 6.84 -9.48 8.21
N SER A 46 5.61 -8.95 8.11
CA SER A 46 5.07 -7.97 9.06
C SER A 46 4.07 -8.69 9.96
N LEU A 47 4.33 -8.69 11.26
CA LEU A 47 3.30 -9.10 12.23
C LEU A 47 2.45 -7.89 12.61
N VAL A 48 1.17 -8.15 12.81
CA VAL A 48 0.14 -7.13 12.99
C VAL A 48 -0.37 -7.12 14.43
N SER A 49 -0.76 -5.94 14.91
CA SER A 49 -1.28 -5.73 16.26
C SER A 49 -2.53 -4.86 16.20
N HIS A 50 -3.46 -5.08 17.13
CA HIS A 50 -4.63 -4.21 17.32
C HIS A 50 -4.25 -2.85 17.95
N ALA A 51 -3.13 -2.82 18.66
CA ALA A 51 -2.52 -1.65 19.30
C ALA A 51 -1.31 -1.14 18.49
N ASP A 52 -0.51 -0.26 19.08
CA ASP A 52 0.59 0.46 18.43
C ASP A 52 1.89 -0.33 18.24
N HIS A 53 1.91 -1.65 18.46
CA HIS A 53 3.07 -2.47 18.16
C HIS A 53 3.35 -2.56 16.66
N TRP A 54 4.63 -2.60 16.32
CA TRP A 54 5.14 -3.02 15.03
C TRP A 54 6.22 -4.08 15.23
N MET A 55 6.21 -5.12 14.39
CA MET A 55 7.25 -6.14 14.35
C MET A 55 7.46 -6.60 12.92
N PHE A 56 8.70 -6.46 12.45
CA PHE A 56 9.15 -6.88 11.14
C PHE A 56 10.22 -7.95 11.33
N ILE A 57 9.94 -9.16 10.85
CA ILE A 57 10.70 -10.36 11.22
C ILE A 57 10.97 -11.24 9.99
N SER A 58 12.22 -11.67 9.87
CA SER A 58 12.66 -12.65 8.88
C SER A 58 12.26 -14.06 9.30
N SER A 59 12.06 -14.97 8.35
CA SER A 59 11.92 -16.39 8.65
C SER A 59 13.18 -17.00 9.29
N LYS A 60 14.33 -16.31 9.29
CA LYS A 60 15.51 -16.66 10.12
C LYS A 60 15.38 -16.27 11.60
N GLY A 61 14.32 -15.57 12.00
CA GLY A 61 14.11 -15.09 13.37
C GLY A 61 14.73 -13.71 13.66
N GLY A 62 15.59 -13.19 12.78
CA GLY A 62 16.08 -11.81 12.87
C GLY A 62 14.92 -10.81 12.72
N LEU A 63 14.85 -9.82 13.60
CA LEU A 63 13.72 -8.89 13.68
C LEU A 63 14.11 -7.47 14.06
N SER A 64 13.22 -6.54 13.71
CA SER A 64 13.08 -5.24 14.36
C SER A 64 11.66 -5.11 14.89
N ALA A 65 11.49 -4.59 16.11
CA ALA A 65 10.18 -4.41 16.73
C ALA A 65 10.19 -3.19 17.65
N GLY A 66 9.02 -2.60 17.88
CA GLY A 66 8.81 -1.47 18.79
C GLY A 66 7.36 -1.01 18.83
N ARG A 67 7.09 0.11 19.50
CA ARG A 67 5.74 0.70 19.56
C ARG A 67 5.72 2.03 18.82
N MET A 68 4.58 2.46 18.31
CA MET A 68 4.36 3.71 17.56
C MET A 68 5.16 3.85 16.26
N ASN A 69 6.49 4.03 16.33
CA ASN A 69 7.36 4.31 15.18
C ASN A 69 8.80 3.81 15.42
N GLU A 70 9.66 3.95 14.41
CA GLU A 70 11.04 3.46 14.42
C GLU A 70 11.93 4.08 15.51
N ASN A 71 11.55 5.23 16.09
CA ASN A 71 12.30 5.89 17.16
C ASN A 71 11.95 5.36 18.56
N ASN A 72 10.97 4.45 18.66
CA ASN A 72 10.56 3.77 19.88
C ASN A 72 10.76 2.25 19.72
N ALA A 73 11.93 1.89 19.18
CA ALA A 73 12.31 0.52 18.87
C ALA A 73 12.81 -0.24 20.11
N LEU A 74 12.36 -1.48 20.25
CA LEU A 74 12.90 -2.47 21.18
C LEU A 74 14.18 -3.14 20.62
N PHE A 75 14.21 -3.39 19.31
CA PHE A 75 15.37 -3.90 18.58
C PHE A 75 15.72 -2.93 17.44
N PRO A 76 17.00 -2.77 17.08
CA PRO A 76 17.42 -1.79 16.07
C PRO A 76 16.62 -1.82 14.77
N TYR A 77 16.23 -0.64 14.29
CA TYR A 77 15.49 -0.47 13.04
C TYR A 77 16.45 -0.28 11.86
N TYR A 78 16.69 -1.37 11.12
CA TYR A 78 17.51 -1.39 9.91
C TYR A 78 16.68 -1.77 8.67
N THR A 79 17.32 -1.83 7.51
CA THR A 79 16.73 -2.41 6.29
C THR A 79 16.56 -3.92 6.43
N ASP A 80 15.64 -4.52 5.67
CA ASP A 80 15.22 -5.92 5.81
C ASP A 80 16.35 -6.94 5.58
N ASP A 81 17.29 -6.62 4.68
CA ASP A 81 18.53 -7.37 4.45
C ASP A 81 19.39 -7.44 5.71
N LYS A 82 19.68 -6.28 6.33
CA LYS A 82 20.47 -6.18 7.57
C LYS A 82 19.76 -6.83 8.75
N ILE A 83 18.44 -6.72 8.84
CA ILE A 83 17.66 -7.41 9.87
C ILE A 83 17.79 -8.92 9.70
N THR A 84 17.66 -9.44 8.48
CA THR A 84 17.81 -10.86 8.18
C THR A 84 19.21 -11.38 8.54
N ASP A 85 20.24 -10.63 8.17
CA ASP A 85 21.64 -10.99 8.47
C ASP A 85 21.99 -10.91 9.96
N SER A 86 21.22 -10.14 10.74
CA SER A 86 21.43 -9.97 12.17
C SER A 86 20.83 -11.07 13.07
N SER A 87 20.24 -12.12 12.49
CA SER A 87 19.47 -13.14 13.23
C SER A 87 20.24 -13.87 14.34
N ASP A 88 21.57 -13.95 14.26
CA ASP A 88 22.39 -14.60 15.30
C ASP A 88 22.75 -13.66 16.47
N ILE A 89 22.59 -12.34 16.30
CA ILE A 89 23.04 -11.30 17.24
C ILE A 89 21.95 -10.34 17.73
N THR A 90 20.76 -10.35 17.11
CA THR A 90 19.61 -9.51 17.50
C THR A 90 18.35 -10.36 17.63
N GLY A 91 17.61 -10.17 18.72
CA GLY A 91 16.35 -10.88 18.94
C GLY A 91 16.48 -12.15 19.77
N SER A 92 15.73 -13.18 19.39
CA SER A 92 15.66 -14.46 20.10
C SER A 92 16.99 -15.22 20.01
N LYS A 93 17.48 -15.74 21.14
CA LYS A 93 18.65 -16.62 21.19
C LYS A 93 18.50 -17.67 22.27
N THR A 94 18.77 -18.92 21.91
CA THR A 94 18.64 -20.06 22.82
C THR A 94 19.86 -20.97 22.69
N LEU A 95 20.39 -21.42 23.83
CA LEU A 95 21.49 -22.37 23.93
C LEU A 95 21.08 -23.47 24.90
N ILE A 96 21.26 -24.73 24.49
CA ILE A 96 20.83 -25.89 25.28
C ILE A 96 22.01 -26.86 25.40
N LEU A 97 22.40 -27.20 26.63
CA LEU A 97 23.35 -28.27 26.93
C LEU A 97 22.60 -29.48 27.45
N VAL A 98 22.64 -30.59 26.71
CA VAL A 98 21.98 -31.85 27.07
C VAL A 98 23.01 -32.83 27.61
N SER A 99 22.77 -33.36 28.81
CA SER A 99 23.65 -34.37 29.41
C SER A 99 23.22 -35.77 28.98
N ARG A 100 24.10 -36.51 28.29
CA ARG A 100 23.84 -37.88 27.82
C ARG A 100 25.12 -38.72 27.81
N GLU A 101 25.08 -39.92 28.42
CA GLU A 101 26.17 -40.93 28.34
C GLU A 101 27.58 -40.36 28.60
N ASN A 102 27.74 -39.63 29.72
CA ASN A 102 28.96 -38.92 30.14
C ASN A 102 29.44 -37.78 29.21
N LYS A 103 28.60 -37.31 28.28
CA LYS A 103 28.85 -36.15 27.42
C LYS A 103 27.85 -35.04 27.69
N LYS A 104 28.28 -33.79 27.42
CA LYS A 104 27.38 -32.64 27.26
C LYS A 104 27.30 -32.33 25.77
N LEU A 105 26.10 -32.38 25.21
CA LEU A 105 25.82 -32.10 23.81
C LEU A 105 25.26 -30.68 23.72
N LEU A 106 25.91 -29.82 22.94
CA LEU A 106 25.44 -28.45 22.69
C LEU A 106 24.46 -28.43 21.53
N TRP A 107 23.31 -27.82 21.74
CA TRP A 107 22.31 -27.53 20.73
C TRP A 107 21.99 -26.04 20.73
N LEU A 108 21.97 -25.44 19.54
CA LEU A 108 21.70 -24.02 19.31
C LEU A 108 20.48 -23.89 18.39
N PRO A 109 19.24 -24.04 18.91
CA PRO A 109 18.03 -23.91 18.11
C PRO A 109 18.05 -22.64 17.26
N PHE A 110 17.62 -22.75 16.01
CA PHE A 110 17.50 -21.67 15.03
C PHE A 110 18.82 -21.00 14.58
N SER A 111 19.97 -21.37 15.13
CA SER A 111 21.28 -20.90 14.65
C SER A 111 21.73 -21.70 13.43
N ASP A 112 22.48 -21.08 12.52
CA ASP A 112 23.18 -21.79 11.45
C ASP A 112 24.47 -22.47 11.96
N GLN A 113 24.91 -22.15 13.19
CA GLN A 113 26.03 -22.83 13.85
C GLN A 113 25.66 -24.27 14.18
N TYR A 114 26.46 -25.23 13.72
CA TYR A 114 26.26 -26.68 13.91
C TYR A 114 24.96 -27.25 13.31
N ARG A 115 24.32 -26.54 12.39
CA ARG A 115 23.07 -26.97 11.72
C ARG A 115 23.18 -28.37 11.13
N ASP A 116 24.31 -28.68 10.48
CA ASP A 116 24.51 -29.96 9.80
C ASP A 116 25.05 -31.07 10.72
N SER A 117 25.30 -30.76 12.00
CA SER A 117 25.79 -31.73 13.01
C SER A 117 24.67 -32.57 13.60
N TYR A 118 23.41 -32.16 13.44
CA TYR A 118 22.22 -32.83 13.97
C TYR A 118 21.19 -33.06 12.86
N GLN A 119 20.34 -34.07 13.04
CA GLN A 119 19.14 -34.21 12.23
C GLN A 119 18.06 -33.25 12.75
N LEU A 120 17.93 -32.09 12.08
CA LEU A 120 17.03 -31.01 12.46
C LEU A 120 15.85 -30.90 11.49
N GLU A 121 14.68 -30.56 12.04
CA GLU A 121 13.49 -30.14 11.31
C GLU A 121 13.05 -28.77 11.84
N ARG A 122 12.87 -27.79 10.94
CA ARG A 122 12.42 -26.44 11.31
C ARG A 122 11.06 -26.13 10.68
N ASN A 123 10.11 -25.76 11.52
CA ASN A 123 8.75 -25.43 11.13
C ASN A 123 8.42 -23.98 11.54
N LEU A 124 7.63 -23.29 10.72
CA LEU A 124 7.18 -21.92 10.97
C LEU A 124 5.67 -21.85 10.90
N TYR A 125 5.04 -21.25 11.90
CA TYR A 125 3.59 -21.18 12.00
C TYR A 125 3.14 -19.74 12.14
N LYS A 126 2.13 -19.35 11.37
CA LYS A 126 1.49 -18.03 11.53
C LYS A 126 -0.02 -18.20 11.59
N ASN A 127 -0.65 -17.57 12.58
CA ASN A 127 -2.10 -17.67 12.73
C ASN A 127 -2.84 -16.88 11.63
N ARG A 128 -4.14 -17.15 11.47
CA ARG A 128 -4.97 -16.54 10.40
C ARG A 128 -5.00 -15.01 10.43
N THR A 129 -4.95 -14.41 11.62
CA THR A 129 -4.94 -12.95 11.80
C THR A 129 -3.55 -12.32 11.63
N GLY A 130 -2.49 -13.13 11.58
CA GLY A 130 -1.10 -12.66 11.39
C GLY A 130 -0.47 -12.00 12.62
N ASN A 131 -1.10 -12.06 13.80
CA ASN A 131 -0.60 -11.45 15.02
C ASN A 131 0.15 -12.42 15.95
N LYS A 132 0.28 -13.70 15.55
CA LYS A 132 1.08 -14.71 16.26
C LYS A 132 1.97 -15.48 15.30
N LEU A 133 3.23 -15.64 15.68
CA LEU A 133 4.25 -16.37 14.91
C LEU A 133 4.95 -17.36 15.82
N ILE A 134 5.10 -18.62 15.41
CA ILE A 134 5.79 -19.68 16.15
C ILE A 134 6.93 -20.21 15.31
N PHE A 135 8.13 -20.26 15.89
CA PHE A 135 9.28 -20.95 15.35
C PHE A 135 9.45 -22.25 16.11
N GLU A 136 9.58 -23.37 15.41
CA GLU A 136 9.82 -24.68 15.99
C GLU A 136 11.06 -25.32 15.37
N GLU A 137 11.91 -25.89 16.21
CA GLU A 137 13.00 -26.77 15.79
C GLU A 137 12.93 -28.09 16.55
N ILE A 138 12.80 -29.18 15.81
CA ILE A 138 12.85 -30.55 16.33
C ILE A 138 14.26 -31.08 16.07
N ASN A 139 14.96 -31.44 17.13
CA ASN A 139 16.24 -32.13 17.06
C ASN A 139 16.03 -33.63 17.25
N HIS A 140 15.91 -34.34 16.14
CA HIS A 140 15.68 -35.79 16.11
C HIS A 140 16.83 -36.58 16.74
N SER A 141 18.06 -36.08 16.65
CA SER A 141 19.24 -36.71 17.26
C SER A 141 19.23 -36.67 18.79
N LEU A 142 18.65 -35.62 19.36
CA LEU A 142 18.52 -35.44 20.82
C LEU A 142 17.15 -35.87 21.35
N SER A 143 16.18 -36.16 20.47
CA SER A 143 14.78 -36.39 20.82
C SER A 143 14.19 -35.23 21.63
N LEU A 144 14.49 -33.99 21.21
CA LEU A 144 14.01 -32.76 21.83
C LEU A 144 13.34 -31.87 20.79
N SER A 145 12.27 -31.18 21.19
CA SER A 145 11.71 -30.05 20.44
C SER A 145 11.83 -28.78 21.27
N PHE A 146 12.20 -27.68 20.62
CA PHE A 146 12.19 -26.35 21.19
C PHE A 146 11.42 -25.44 20.25
N ASN A 147 10.45 -24.71 20.78
CA ASN A 147 9.75 -23.68 20.04
C ASN A 147 9.62 -22.40 20.85
N TYR A 148 9.54 -21.29 20.13
CA TYR A 148 9.15 -20.01 20.72
C TYR A 148 8.11 -19.31 19.86
N SER A 149 7.25 -18.53 20.49
CA SER A 149 6.24 -17.71 19.82
C SER A 149 6.39 -16.24 20.14
N TRP A 150 5.98 -15.39 19.20
CA TRP A 150 5.81 -13.95 19.40
C TRP A 150 4.33 -13.59 19.43
N THR A 151 3.92 -12.87 20.46
CA THR A 151 2.56 -12.31 20.63
C THR A 151 2.63 -10.90 21.22
N PHE A 152 1.52 -10.17 21.17
CA PHE A 152 1.42 -8.77 21.61
C PHE A 152 0.42 -8.60 22.76
N SER A 153 0.79 -7.79 23.75
CA SER A 153 -0.06 -7.31 24.83
C SER A 153 -0.02 -5.79 24.85
N ASP A 154 -1.16 -5.11 24.73
CA ASP A 154 -1.22 -3.65 24.80
C ASP A 154 -0.65 -3.11 26.12
N LYS A 155 -0.89 -3.84 27.22
CA LYS A 155 -0.43 -3.44 28.56
C LYS A 155 1.02 -3.80 28.86
N TYR A 156 1.50 -4.92 28.35
CA TYR A 156 2.78 -5.50 28.77
C TYR A 156 3.84 -5.57 27.66
N GLY A 157 3.48 -5.20 26.42
CA GLY A 157 4.40 -5.14 25.28
C GLY A 157 4.48 -6.46 24.50
N PHE A 158 5.70 -6.87 24.16
CA PHE A 158 5.99 -8.07 23.39
C PHE A 158 6.18 -9.26 24.31
N VAL A 159 5.55 -10.38 23.98
CA VAL A 159 5.63 -11.62 24.76
C VAL A 159 6.24 -12.70 23.88
N LYS A 160 7.45 -13.13 24.26
CA LYS A 160 8.11 -14.33 23.74
C LYS A 160 7.78 -15.51 24.64
N SER A 161 6.97 -16.45 24.18
CA SER A 161 6.70 -17.68 24.93
C SER A 161 7.62 -18.79 24.45
N SER A 162 8.33 -19.46 25.35
CA SER A 162 9.26 -20.56 25.05
C SER A 162 8.72 -21.89 25.58
N TYR A 163 8.92 -22.95 24.82
CA TYR A 163 8.49 -24.30 25.16
C TYR A 163 9.54 -25.32 24.74
N ILE A 164 9.88 -26.24 25.65
CA ILE A 164 10.79 -27.37 25.39
C ILE A 164 10.10 -28.67 25.74
N VAL A 165 10.23 -29.68 24.88
CA VAL A 165 9.60 -31.00 25.06
C VAL A 165 10.64 -32.10 24.85
N ASN A 166 10.65 -33.07 25.76
CA ASN A 166 11.34 -34.33 25.56
C ASN A 166 10.45 -35.29 24.74
N LEU A 167 10.83 -35.52 23.50
CA LEU A 167 10.11 -36.40 22.56
C LEU A 167 10.49 -37.88 22.75
N GLY A 168 11.53 -38.17 23.53
CA GLY A 168 11.98 -39.53 23.82
C GLY A 168 11.27 -40.15 25.02
N GLU A 169 11.67 -41.39 25.34
CA GLU A 169 11.15 -42.12 26.50
C GLU A 169 12.03 -41.96 27.75
N LYS A 170 13.30 -41.57 27.57
CA LYS A 170 14.28 -41.47 28.67
C LYS A 170 14.32 -40.06 29.23
N GLN A 171 14.50 -39.95 30.55
CA GLN A 171 14.75 -38.68 31.21
C GLN A 171 15.98 -37.97 30.61
N LEU A 172 15.86 -36.66 30.37
CA LEU A 172 16.94 -35.79 29.91
C LEU A 172 17.23 -34.72 30.95
N THR A 173 18.51 -34.44 31.17
CA THR A 173 18.95 -33.28 31.95
C THR A 173 19.48 -32.20 31.02
N CYS A 174 18.85 -31.03 31.04
CA CYS A 174 19.14 -29.91 30.16
C CYS A 174 19.55 -28.67 30.98
N GLN A 175 20.58 -27.96 30.53
CA GLN A 175 20.81 -26.57 30.92
C GLN A 175 20.39 -25.68 29.75
N VAL A 176 19.46 -24.76 29.99
CA VAL A 176 18.90 -23.90 28.96
C VAL A 176 19.24 -22.45 29.29
N LEU A 177 19.88 -21.76 28.35
CA LEU A 177 20.07 -20.32 28.37
C LEU A 177 19.24 -19.72 27.22
N ASP A 178 18.12 -19.10 27.55
CA ASP A 178 17.15 -18.57 26.58
C ASP A 178 16.91 -17.09 26.81
N GLY A 179 16.80 -16.29 25.76
CA GLY A 179 16.73 -14.85 25.94
C GLY A 179 16.48 -14.01 24.71
N LEU A 180 16.54 -12.70 24.94
CA LEU A 180 16.54 -11.64 23.94
C LEU A 180 17.88 -10.92 23.99
N GLN A 181 18.45 -10.56 22.84
CA GLN A 181 19.71 -9.80 22.76
C GLN A 181 19.62 -8.61 21.81
N ASN A 182 20.53 -7.65 22.02
CA ASN A 182 20.58 -6.36 21.34
C ASN A 182 19.31 -5.52 21.57
N LEU A 183 18.83 -5.52 22.82
CA LEU A 183 17.75 -4.67 23.29
C LEU A 183 18.21 -3.20 23.29
N LEU A 184 17.38 -2.33 22.73
CA LEU A 184 17.63 -0.90 22.72
C LEU A 184 17.10 -0.22 23.99
N PRO A 185 17.89 0.69 24.59
CA PRO A 185 17.36 1.59 25.59
C PRO A 185 16.43 2.62 24.95
N PHE A 186 15.53 3.21 25.76
CA PHE A 186 14.72 4.34 25.32
C PHE A 186 15.60 5.55 24.94
N GLY A 187 15.17 6.31 23.94
CA GLY A 187 15.76 7.60 23.58
C GLY A 187 16.81 7.56 22.48
N VAL A 188 17.10 6.37 21.93
CA VAL A 188 17.96 6.22 20.74
C VAL A 188 17.08 6.32 19.49
N ASP A 189 17.18 7.42 18.76
CA ASP A 189 16.48 7.55 17.49
C ASP A 189 17.08 6.65 16.41
N SER A 190 16.29 6.35 15.37
CA SER A 190 16.67 5.42 14.33
C SER A 190 17.86 5.89 13.48
N ALA A 191 18.07 7.20 13.32
CA ALA A 191 19.21 7.73 12.56
C ALA A 191 20.51 7.55 13.35
N MET A 192 20.52 7.91 14.63
CA MET A 192 21.64 7.70 15.54
C MET A 192 22.04 6.21 15.59
N GLN A 193 21.07 5.31 15.69
CA GLN A 193 21.34 3.86 15.70
C GLN A 193 21.87 3.32 14.37
N LYS A 194 21.50 3.92 13.24
CA LYS A 194 21.98 3.54 11.90
C LYS A 194 23.39 4.02 11.64
N GLU A 195 23.70 5.25 12.04
CA GLU A 195 24.96 5.91 11.67
C GLU A 195 26.05 5.77 12.73
N ARG A 196 25.67 5.71 14.01
CA ARG A 196 26.59 5.88 15.16
C ARG A 196 26.32 4.89 16.30
N SER A 197 25.94 3.65 15.98
CA SER A 197 25.58 2.61 16.98
C SER A 197 26.68 2.34 18.02
N ASN A 198 27.95 2.41 17.64
CA ASN A 198 29.09 2.28 18.56
C ASN A 198 29.17 3.44 19.58
N LEU A 199 28.81 4.66 19.20
CA LEU A 199 28.69 5.78 20.12
C LEU A 199 27.53 5.53 21.10
N VAL A 200 26.39 5.04 20.59
CA VAL A 200 25.25 4.68 21.44
C VAL A 200 25.66 3.65 22.50
N ASP A 201 26.44 2.63 22.14
CA ASP A 201 26.92 1.62 23.08
C ASP A 201 27.61 2.23 24.30
N ALA A 202 28.45 3.26 24.12
CA ALA A 202 29.16 3.93 25.21
C ALA A 202 28.23 4.57 26.26
N TYR A 203 26.98 4.84 25.91
CA TYR A 203 25.96 5.40 26.81
C TYR A 203 25.04 4.33 27.42
N LYS A 204 25.07 3.08 26.93
CA LYS A 204 24.16 2.02 27.42
C LYS A 204 24.49 1.63 28.86
N ARG A 205 23.44 1.49 29.66
CA ARG A 205 23.48 0.90 31.00
C ARG A 205 22.30 -0.07 31.17
N ASN A 206 22.62 -1.32 31.46
CA ASN A 206 21.66 -2.41 31.59
C ASN A 206 21.68 -2.90 33.04
N GLU A 207 20.56 -2.82 33.76
CA GLU A 207 20.47 -3.08 35.20
C GLU A 207 19.45 -4.17 35.51
N LEU A 208 19.65 -4.91 36.60
CA LEU A 208 18.71 -5.89 37.12
C LEU A 208 18.13 -5.41 38.46
N GLU A 209 16.81 -5.26 38.53
CA GLU A 209 16.11 -5.12 39.80
C GLU A 209 16.02 -6.51 40.46
N HIS A 210 16.70 -6.67 41.60
CA HIS A 210 16.99 -7.99 42.16
C HIS A 210 15.79 -8.70 42.77
N VAL A 211 14.76 -7.97 43.22
CA VAL A 211 13.61 -8.59 43.88
C VAL A 211 12.67 -9.21 42.85
N SER A 212 12.40 -8.48 41.78
CA SER A 212 11.47 -8.87 40.72
C SER A 212 12.14 -9.62 39.56
N GLY A 213 13.46 -9.51 39.40
CA GLY A 213 14.17 -10.03 38.24
C GLY A 213 13.97 -9.20 36.96
N LEU A 214 13.46 -7.96 37.09
CA LEU A 214 13.23 -7.03 35.98
C LEU A 214 14.55 -6.47 35.45
N GLY A 215 14.83 -6.67 34.17
CA GLY A 215 15.90 -5.99 33.43
C GLY A 215 15.46 -4.60 32.97
N ILE A 216 16.31 -3.60 33.17
CA ILE A 216 16.11 -2.18 32.82
C ILE A 216 17.22 -1.77 31.84
N TYR A 217 16.83 -1.26 30.67
CA TYR A 217 17.75 -0.86 29.60
C TYR A 217 17.61 0.64 29.35
N ALA A 218 18.61 1.40 29.77
CA ALA A 218 18.60 2.85 29.71
C ALA A 218 19.89 3.41 29.10
N LEU A 219 19.85 4.69 28.76
CA LEU A 219 21.04 5.47 28.52
C LEU A 219 21.50 6.12 29.83
N SER A 220 22.80 6.31 30.00
CA SER A 220 23.35 7.10 31.11
C SER A 220 22.99 8.58 31.02
N ALA A 221 22.82 9.08 29.79
CA ALA A 221 22.31 10.40 29.42
C ALA A 221 21.76 10.34 27.99
N MET A 222 20.83 11.22 27.66
CA MET A 222 20.39 11.41 26.27
C MET A 222 21.57 11.90 25.42
N ILE A 223 21.69 11.38 24.20
CA ILE A 223 22.82 11.68 23.32
C ILE A 223 22.52 12.99 22.58
N VAL A 224 23.20 14.07 22.97
CA VAL A 224 23.08 15.39 22.34
C VAL A 224 24.46 16.01 22.13
N ASP A 225 24.63 16.77 21.05
CA ASP A 225 25.87 17.51 20.79
C ASP A 225 25.92 18.86 21.54
N ARG A 226 24.76 19.32 22.04
CA ARG A 226 24.70 20.52 22.87
C ARG A 226 25.41 20.27 24.20
N ALA A 227 26.25 21.22 24.62
CA ALA A 227 26.94 21.21 25.90
C ALA A 227 25.97 21.56 27.06
N GLU A 228 24.96 20.73 27.26
CA GLU A 228 23.95 20.86 28.32
C GLU A 228 23.65 19.49 28.95
N PRO A 229 23.19 19.46 30.22
CA PRO A 229 22.68 18.23 30.81
C PRO A 229 21.49 17.70 30.00
N SER A 230 21.48 16.40 29.72
CA SER A 230 20.40 15.74 28.99
C SER A 230 20.05 14.42 29.66
N GLU A 231 19.11 14.46 30.61
CA GLU A 231 18.77 13.31 31.44
C GLU A 231 17.95 12.26 30.69
N ALA A 232 18.32 10.99 30.85
CA ALA A 232 17.57 9.84 30.32
C ALA A 232 16.67 9.26 31.43
N LEU A 233 15.40 9.69 31.47
CA LEU A 233 14.47 9.37 32.58
C LEU A 233 13.46 8.27 32.25
N LYS A 234 13.71 7.51 31.20
CA LYS A 234 12.88 6.40 30.73
C LYS A 234 13.75 5.24 30.25
N ALA A 235 13.19 4.05 30.25
CA ALA A 235 13.88 2.83 29.86
C ALA A 235 13.00 1.91 29.01
N SER A 236 13.65 0.97 28.33
CA SER A 236 13.01 -0.29 27.93
C SER A 236 13.15 -1.29 29.08
N VAL A 237 12.22 -2.23 29.19
CA VAL A 237 12.20 -3.22 30.26
C VAL A 237 12.03 -4.63 29.72
N CYS A 238 12.60 -5.63 30.41
CA CYS A 238 12.43 -7.04 30.09
C CYS A 238 12.32 -7.88 31.37
N TRP A 239 11.42 -8.85 31.41
CA TRP A 239 11.16 -9.69 32.59
C TRP A 239 10.64 -11.07 32.18
N THR A 240 10.50 -11.98 33.16
CA THR A 240 10.10 -13.37 32.91
C THR A 240 9.01 -13.86 33.87
N ILE A 241 8.18 -14.78 33.39
CA ILE A 241 7.16 -15.53 34.17
C ILE A 241 7.08 -16.99 33.74
N GLY A 242 6.37 -17.80 34.53
CA GLY A 242 6.30 -19.24 34.39
C GLY A 242 7.41 -19.88 35.21
N LEU A 243 8.37 -20.53 34.54
CA LEU A 243 9.50 -21.14 35.23
C LEU A 243 10.44 -20.08 35.83
N LYS A 244 10.76 -20.21 37.12
CA LYS A 244 11.71 -19.30 37.78
C LYS A 244 13.14 -19.54 37.27
N PRO A 245 13.86 -18.50 36.81
CA PRO A 245 15.25 -18.63 36.41
C PRO A 245 16.16 -18.87 37.61
N THR A 246 17.26 -19.60 37.38
CA THR A 246 18.35 -19.75 38.35
C THR A 246 19.24 -18.51 38.33
N ASP A 247 19.58 -18.04 37.14
CA ASP A 247 20.42 -16.87 36.91
C ASP A 247 19.86 -16.02 35.76
N ILE A 248 20.18 -14.73 35.77
CA ILE A 248 19.83 -13.78 34.71
C ILE A 248 21.09 -13.09 34.19
N LEU A 249 21.20 -12.95 32.86
CA LEU A 249 22.21 -12.11 32.21
C LEU A 249 21.55 -10.88 31.59
N LEU A 250 22.28 -9.76 31.60
CA LEU A 250 21.88 -8.47 31.05
C LEU A 250 22.61 -8.12 29.74
N SER A 251 23.49 -9.01 29.28
CA SER A 251 24.34 -8.86 28.10
C SER A 251 24.62 -10.22 27.45
N SER A 252 25.17 -10.20 26.23
CA SER A 252 25.61 -11.40 25.52
C SER A 252 27.08 -11.80 25.83
N LEU A 253 27.74 -11.18 26.81
CA LEU A 253 29.17 -11.38 27.09
C LEU A 253 29.54 -12.81 27.48
N GLN A 254 28.62 -13.54 28.12
CA GLN A 254 28.88 -14.86 28.66
C GLN A 254 28.35 -16.01 27.80
N LEU A 255 27.82 -15.73 26.60
CA LEU A 255 27.25 -16.78 25.73
C LEU A 255 28.28 -17.83 25.33
N ASP A 256 29.51 -17.42 24.97
CA ASP A 256 30.56 -18.38 24.62
C ASP A 256 31.01 -19.19 25.84
N ARG A 257 31.11 -18.56 27.02
CA ARG A 257 31.42 -19.27 28.27
C ARG A 257 30.40 -20.39 28.53
N PHE A 258 29.10 -20.09 28.37
CA PHE A 258 28.04 -21.09 28.47
C PHE A 258 28.22 -22.22 27.45
N LYS A 259 28.51 -21.92 26.18
CA LYS A 259 28.75 -22.96 25.14
C LYS A 259 29.85 -23.94 25.55
N PHE A 260 30.94 -23.45 26.13
CA PHE A 260 32.12 -24.29 26.39
C PHE A 260 32.05 -25.10 27.69
N ASN A 261 31.44 -24.57 28.75
CA ASN A 261 31.44 -25.27 30.05
C ASN A 261 30.10 -25.26 30.80
N GLY A 262 29.07 -24.59 30.26
CA GLY A 262 27.75 -24.48 30.89
C GLY A 262 27.74 -23.62 32.15
N GLN A 263 28.74 -22.76 32.35
CA GLN A 263 28.79 -21.87 33.51
C GLN A 263 28.55 -20.43 33.08
N ILE A 264 27.77 -19.73 33.90
CA ILE A 264 27.54 -18.29 33.82
C ILE A 264 27.62 -17.68 35.22
N THR A 265 27.64 -16.36 35.29
CA THR A 265 27.56 -15.59 36.53
C THR A 265 26.47 -14.53 36.37
N PRO A 266 25.49 -14.42 37.29
CA PRO A 266 24.44 -13.41 37.20
C PRO A 266 24.99 -12.00 36.99
N GLU A 267 24.34 -11.25 36.11
CA GLU A 267 24.70 -9.87 35.80
C GLU A 267 23.73 -8.90 36.49
N LYS A 268 24.27 -7.81 37.04
CA LYS A 268 23.50 -6.85 37.85
C LYS A 268 23.48 -5.44 37.29
N ASP A 269 24.60 -5.00 36.71
CA ASP A 269 24.81 -3.67 36.14
C ASP A 269 25.92 -3.79 35.08
N ILE A 270 25.56 -3.66 33.80
CA ILE A 270 26.46 -3.74 32.65
C ILE A 270 26.44 -2.39 31.92
N LYS A 271 27.62 -1.85 31.59
CA LYS A 271 27.80 -0.53 30.98
C LYS A 271 28.59 -0.64 29.70
N GLY A 272 28.26 0.14 28.68
CA GLY A 272 29.05 0.20 27.45
C GLY A 272 28.79 -0.95 26.47
N PHE A 273 27.77 -1.80 26.70
CA PHE A 273 27.49 -2.99 25.89
C PHE A 273 26.02 -3.06 25.48
N PRO A 274 25.70 -3.69 24.33
CA PRO A 274 24.33 -4.00 23.94
C PRO A 274 23.57 -4.75 25.04
N GLY A 275 22.33 -4.33 25.28
CA GLY A 275 21.45 -4.97 26.25
C GLY A 275 21.02 -6.36 25.81
N ALA A 276 20.94 -7.29 26.76
CA ALA A 276 20.29 -8.59 26.57
C ALA A 276 19.51 -8.98 27.83
N TYR A 277 18.60 -9.94 27.72
CA TYR A 277 17.91 -10.56 28.84
C TYR A 277 17.93 -12.07 28.63
N PHE A 278 18.81 -12.78 29.31
CA PHE A 278 18.85 -14.24 29.26
C PHE A 278 18.45 -14.85 30.59
N VAL A 279 17.55 -15.82 30.55
CA VAL A 279 17.17 -16.67 31.68
C VAL A 279 17.89 -18.01 31.59
N HIS A 280 18.46 -18.45 32.71
CA HIS A 280 19.12 -19.74 32.83
C HIS A 280 18.27 -20.72 33.64
N HIS A 281 18.02 -21.90 33.07
CA HIS A 281 17.24 -22.95 33.70
C HIS A 281 17.98 -24.28 33.72
N HIS A 282 17.86 -25.00 34.84
CA HIS A 282 18.22 -26.40 34.96
C HIS A 282 16.95 -27.25 34.92
N LEU A 283 16.82 -28.09 33.90
CA LEU A 283 15.64 -28.90 33.65
C LEU A 283 15.96 -30.39 33.77
N GLN A 284 15.08 -31.12 34.43
CA GLN A 284 14.95 -32.57 34.30
C GLN A 284 13.62 -32.82 33.61
N LEU A 285 13.66 -33.42 32.42
CA LEU A 285 12.49 -33.67 31.60
C LEU A 285 12.33 -35.18 31.44
N GLU A 286 11.31 -35.77 32.04
CA GLU A 286 10.89 -37.15 31.78
C GLU A 286 10.47 -37.34 30.31
N GLY A 287 10.34 -38.58 29.88
CA GLY A 287 9.86 -38.87 28.52
C GLY A 287 8.46 -38.32 28.29
N GLY A 288 8.28 -37.51 27.25
CA GLY A 288 7.03 -36.79 26.95
C GLY A 288 6.78 -35.53 27.80
N GLU A 289 7.63 -35.23 28.78
CA GLU A 289 7.48 -34.05 29.63
C GLU A 289 7.87 -32.77 28.89
N SER A 290 7.24 -31.66 29.28
CA SER A 290 7.48 -30.36 28.73
C SER A 290 7.61 -29.28 29.78
N SER A 291 8.36 -28.22 29.48
CA SER A 291 8.49 -27.03 30.32
C SER A 291 8.30 -25.76 29.50
N SER A 292 7.70 -24.73 30.10
CA SER A 292 7.42 -23.44 29.47
C SER A 292 7.76 -22.25 30.35
N TRP A 293 8.14 -21.15 29.72
CA TRP A 293 8.32 -19.83 30.35
C TRP A 293 8.04 -18.73 29.32
N LYS A 294 7.89 -17.50 29.79
CA LYS A 294 7.66 -16.33 28.92
C LYS A 294 8.62 -15.21 29.29
N ILE A 295 9.19 -14.60 28.27
CA ILE A 295 10.01 -13.39 28.36
C ILE A 295 9.18 -12.25 27.78
N ILE A 296 8.98 -11.20 28.57
CA ILE A 296 8.13 -10.06 28.22
C ILE A 296 8.98 -8.80 28.19
N ALA A 297 8.86 -8.03 27.11
CA ALA A 297 9.61 -6.80 26.91
C ALA A 297 8.71 -5.65 26.45
N ASP A 298 8.96 -4.44 26.95
CA ASP A 298 8.22 -3.25 26.57
C ASP A 298 9.13 -2.02 26.56
N VAL A 299 8.69 -0.97 25.86
CA VAL A 299 9.46 0.27 25.64
C VAL A 299 8.82 1.46 26.36
N ASN A 300 9.55 2.58 26.41
CA ASN A 300 9.03 3.88 26.85
C ASN A 300 8.44 3.87 28.28
N LYS A 301 9.13 3.22 29.23
CA LYS A 301 8.72 3.15 30.63
C LYS A 301 9.39 4.22 31.45
N ASP A 302 8.59 5.05 32.12
CA ASP A 302 9.09 5.94 33.16
C ASP A 302 9.25 5.19 34.50
N HIS A 303 9.77 5.90 35.50
CA HIS A 303 9.99 5.37 36.84
C HIS A 303 8.70 4.86 37.49
N SER A 304 7.57 5.53 37.30
CA SER A 304 6.27 5.13 37.86
C SER A 304 5.79 3.80 37.27
N ASN A 305 5.95 3.65 35.94
CA ASN A 305 5.64 2.40 35.26
C ASN A 305 6.54 1.25 35.75
N ILE A 306 7.84 1.50 35.92
CA ILE A 306 8.81 0.51 36.40
C ILE A 306 8.44 0.06 37.82
N TYR A 307 8.25 0.98 38.76
CA TYR A 307 7.89 0.60 40.15
C TYR A 307 6.54 -0.13 40.23
N SER A 308 5.55 0.30 39.43
CA SER A 308 4.27 -0.40 39.34
C SER A 308 4.43 -1.84 38.83
N LEU A 309 5.38 -2.08 37.93
CA LEU A 309 5.70 -3.42 37.43
C LEU A 309 6.47 -4.24 38.47
N VAL A 310 7.46 -3.66 39.14
CA VAL A 310 8.22 -4.31 40.24
C VAL A 310 7.28 -4.78 41.35
N GLU A 311 6.34 -3.94 41.77
CA GLU A 311 5.35 -4.30 42.79
C GLU A 311 4.48 -5.48 42.33
N LYS A 312 3.98 -5.44 41.09
CA LYS A 312 3.22 -6.56 40.51
C LYS A 312 4.04 -7.84 40.48
N LEU A 313 5.28 -7.80 40.03
CA LEU A 313 6.16 -8.97 39.96
C LEU A 313 6.52 -9.53 41.34
N SER A 314 6.64 -8.67 42.35
CA SER A 314 7.01 -9.06 43.71
C SER A 314 5.84 -9.67 44.51
N THR A 315 4.59 -9.40 44.10
CA THR A 315 3.37 -9.77 44.86
C THR A 315 2.54 -10.87 44.22
N SER A 316 2.83 -11.29 42.99
CA SER A 316 1.92 -12.17 42.24
C SER A 316 2.26 -13.67 42.31
N ASP A 317 1.39 -14.42 43.00
CA ASP A 317 1.21 -15.87 42.83
C ASP A 317 0.40 -16.13 41.54
N ASN A 318 1.01 -16.71 40.48
CA ASN A 318 0.40 -17.18 39.20
C ASN A 318 -0.63 -16.26 38.48
N SER A 319 -0.98 -15.11 39.03
CA SER A 319 -2.08 -14.24 38.61
C SER A 319 -1.67 -13.31 37.47
N LEU A 320 -0.40 -12.86 37.47
CA LEU A 320 0.14 -12.02 36.42
C LEU A 320 0.23 -12.74 35.08
N GLU A 321 0.60 -14.02 35.08
CA GLU A 321 0.60 -14.83 33.85
C GLU A 321 -0.80 -14.88 33.22
N LYS A 322 -1.83 -15.11 34.03
CA LYS A 322 -3.21 -15.08 33.57
C LYS A 322 -3.62 -13.71 33.03
N LEU A 323 -3.15 -12.61 33.63
CA LEU A 323 -3.41 -11.26 33.15
C LEU A 323 -2.75 -10.99 31.78
N VAL A 324 -1.53 -11.46 31.57
CA VAL A 324 -0.82 -11.38 30.28
C VAL A 324 -1.57 -12.16 29.22
N GLU A 325 -1.93 -13.43 29.49
CA GLU A 325 -2.70 -14.26 28.55
C GLU A 325 -4.06 -13.65 28.18
N ASN A 326 -4.77 -13.11 29.18
CA ASN A 326 -6.04 -12.44 28.94
C ASN A 326 -5.89 -11.20 28.05
N ASP A 327 -4.80 -10.43 28.21
CA ASP A 327 -4.53 -9.24 27.40
C ASP A 327 -4.15 -9.61 25.95
N ILE A 328 -3.36 -10.68 25.76
CA ILE A 328 -3.06 -11.25 24.43
C ILE A 328 -4.35 -11.73 23.74
N ALA A 329 -5.18 -12.48 24.45
CA ALA A 329 -6.44 -12.98 23.91
C ALA A 329 -7.41 -11.85 23.56
N ALA A 330 -7.52 -10.82 24.42
CA ALA A 330 -8.32 -9.63 24.15
C ALA A 330 -7.81 -8.87 22.91
N GLY A 331 -6.49 -8.75 22.77
CA GLY A 331 -5.89 -8.12 21.59
C GLY A 331 -6.14 -8.87 20.29
N ASN A 332 -6.14 -10.21 20.32
CA ASN A 332 -6.51 -11.02 19.16
C ASN A 332 -8.00 -10.84 18.79
N LEU A 333 -8.87 -10.84 19.80
CA LEU A 333 -10.30 -10.64 19.60
C LEU A 333 -10.60 -9.24 19.03
N GLU A 334 -9.92 -8.21 19.52
CA GLU A 334 -10.09 -6.84 19.01
C GLU A 334 -9.64 -6.71 17.55
N LEU A 335 -8.54 -7.36 17.17
CA LEU A 335 -8.10 -7.39 15.78
C LEU A 335 -9.14 -8.06 14.86
N LEU A 336 -9.68 -9.21 15.27
CA LEU A 336 -10.77 -9.89 14.56
C LEU A 336 -12.01 -9.00 14.46
N HIS A 337 -12.34 -8.28 15.53
CA HIS A 337 -13.47 -7.35 15.53
C HIS A 337 -13.27 -6.21 14.52
N LYS A 338 -12.08 -5.62 14.44
CA LYS A 338 -11.76 -4.60 13.41
C LYS A 338 -11.90 -5.16 11.99
N VAL A 339 -11.39 -6.37 11.74
CA VAL A 339 -11.53 -7.06 10.45
C VAL A 339 -12.99 -7.37 10.12
N ALA A 340 -13.79 -7.80 11.10
CA ALA A 340 -15.21 -8.11 10.93
C ALA A 340 -16.04 -6.87 10.55
N LYS A 341 -15.73 -5.69 11.11
CA LYS A 341 -16.40 -4.43 10.75
C LYS A 341 -16.25 -4.08 9.27
N ALA A 342 -15.19 -4.55 8.61
CA ALA A 342 -14.92 -4.36 7.18
C ALA A 342 -15.09 -5.65 6.36
N ASP A 343 -15.97 -6.56 6.80
CA ASP A 343 -16.36 -7.77 6.07
C ASP A 343 -15.23 -8.76 5.76
N GLY A 344 -14.24 -8.86 6.64
CA GLY A 344 -13.13 -9.79 6.45
C GLY A 344 -13.38 -11.24 6.88
N LEU A 345 -14.52 -11.57 7.49
CA LEU A 345 -14.79 -12.93 7.98
C LEU A 345 -15.54 -13.76 6.94
N GLN A 346 -14.93 -14.88 6.54
CA GLN A 346 -15.50 -15.85 5.61
C GLN A 346 -15.18 -17.29 6.04
N LEU A 347 -16.05 -18.21 5.67
CA LEU A 347 -15.88 -19.65 5.82
C LEU A 347 -16.34 -20.36 4.55
N SER A 348 -15.39 -21.02 3.89
CA SER A 348 -15.59 -21.85 2.71
C SER A 348 -14.67 -23.07 2.79
N ALA A 349 -14.78 -23.99 1.83
CA ALA A 349 -13.86 -25.13 1.74
C ALA A 349 -12.44 -24.72 1.30
N ASP A 350 -12.25 -23.59 0.63
CA ASP A 350 -10.93 -23.02 0.34
C ASP A 350 -10.43 -22.16 1.52
N GLN A 351 -9.78 -22.83 2.48
CA GLN A 351 -9.23 -22.16 3.66
C GLN A 351 -8.15 -21.13 3.32
N LEU A 352 -7.41 -21.31 2.22
CA LEU A 352 -6.37 -20.37 1.82
C LEU A 352 -6.97 -19.08 1.28
N ALA A 353 -8.01 -19.17 0.45
CA ALA A 353 -8.73 -17.99 -0.04
C ALA A 353 -9.37 -17.19 1.09
N THR A 354 -10.05 -17.86 2.03
CA THR A 354 -10.66 -17.17 3.18
C THR A 354 -9.61 -16.63 4.17
N GLY A 355 -8.47 -17.31 4.32
CA GLY A 355 -7.31 -16.80 5.06
C GLY A 355 -6.71 -15.55 4.42
N ARG A 356 -6.55 -15.56 3.09
CA ARG A 356 -6.07 -14.41 2.31
C ARG A 356 -7.03 -13.21 2.40
N HIS A 357 -8.34 -13.45 2.36
CA HIS A 357 -9.35 -12.38 2.50
C HIS A 357 -9.22 -11.63 3.83
N ILE A 358 -9.00 -12.35 4.95
CA ILE A 358 -8.75 -11.74 6.26
C ILE A 358 -7.55 -10.79 6.21
N SER A 359 -6.40 -11.26 5.68
CA SER A 359 -5.21 -10.42 5.56
C SER A 359 -5.41 -9.25 4.61
N ASN A 360 -6.11 -9.44 3.49
CA ASN A 360 -6.38 -8.38 2.53
C ASN A 360 -7.20 -7.26 3.18
N VAL A 361 -8.31 -7.61 3.86
CA VAL A 361 -9.13 -6.65 4.59
C VAL A 361 -8.32 -5.97 5.69
N LEU A 362 -7.53 -6.72 6.46
CA LEU A 362 -6.71 -6.17 7.53
C LEU A 362 -5.71 -5.13 7.01
N PHE A 363 -4.94 -5.46 5.98
CA PHE A 363 -3.97 -4.52 5.41
C PHE A 363 -4.65 -3.33 4.70
N ASN A 364 -5.86 -3.51 4.18
CA ASN A 364 -6.66 -2.40 3.65
C ASN A 364 -7.02 -1.39 4.75
N ILE A 365 -7.55 -1.86 5.88
CA ILE A 365 -7.95 -0.98 7.00
C ILE A 365 -6.76 -0.44 7.80
N MET A 366 -5.62 -1.13 7.82
CA MET A 366 -4.38 -0.60 8.40
C MET A 366 -3.82 0.55 7.57
N ARG A 367 -4.00 0.54 6.25
CA ARG A 367 -3.47 1.60 5.37
C ARG A 367 -4.46 2.75 5.16
N GLY A 368 -5.76 2.44 5.03
CA GLY A 368 -6.82 3.42 4.77
C GLY A 368 -7.63 3.86 6.01
N GLY A 369 -7.54 3.12 7.11
CA GLY A 369 -8.32 3.34 8.33
C GLY A 369 -9.63 2.54 8.38
N LEU A 370 -10.30 2.61 9.53
CA LEU A 370 -11.58 1.97 9.81
C LEU A 370 -12.51 2.91 10.58
N PHE A 371 -13.80 2.90 10.24
CA PHE A 371 -14.85 3.52 11.03
C PHE A 371 -15.20 2.64 12.23
N GLU A 372 -14.42 2.74 13.31
CA GLU A 372 -14.56 1.84 14.45
C GLU A 372 -15.92 1.94 15.16
N ASP A 373 -16.52 3.14 15.20
CA ASP A 373 -17.82 3.40 15.81
C ASP A 373 -18.98 3.31 14.80
N GLN A 374 -18.73 2.68 13.65
CA GLN A 374 -19.70 2.56 12.56
C GLN A 374 -20.17 3.95 12.11
N PHE A 375 -21.47 4.23 12.20
CA PHE A 375 -22.07 5.53 11.88
C PHE A 375 -22.30 6.43 13.10
N SER A 376 -21.82 6.04 14.29
CA SER A 376 -21.90 6.87 15.49
C SER A 376 -20.72 7.84 15.55
N ILE A 377 -21.03 9.11 15.79
CA ILE A 377 -20.07 10.20 15.89
C ILE A 377 -20.08 10.73 17.32
N GLN A 378 -18.90 10.82 17.92
CA GLN A 378 -18.72 11.55 19.18
C GLN A 378 -18.69 13.05 18.87
N SER A 379 -19.64 13.80 19.42
CA SER A 379 -19.77 15.22 19.09
C SER A 379 -18.56 16.04 19.53
N SER A 380 -17.86 15.63 20.60
CA SER A 380 -16.62 16.29 21.04
C SER A 380 -15.51 16.23 19.97
N ASP A 381 -15.35 15.10 19.28
CA ASP A 381 -14.37 14.92 18.22
C ASP A 381 -14.76 15.70 16.96
N PHE A 382 -16.05 15.68 16.60
CA PHE A 382 -16.58 16.50 15.51
C PHE A 382 -16.42 18.01 15.78
N ILE A 383 -16.71 18.47 16.99
CA ILE A 383 -16.50 19.87 17.39
C ILE A 383 -15.02 20.24 17.29
N ALA A 384 -14.12 19.38 17.75
CA ALA A 384 -12.68 19.59 17.63
C ALA A 384 -12.23 19.69 16.15
N HIS A 385 -12.81 18.87 15.26
CA HIS A 385 -12.62 18.96 13.82
C HIS A 385 -13.08 20.32 13.27
N ILE A 386 -14.29 20.79 13.61
CA ILE A 386 -14.79 22.10 13.16
C ILE A 386 -13.89 23.24 13.66
N ILE A 387 -13.49 23.24 14.93
CA ILE A 387 -12.61 24.28 15.51
C ILE A 387 -11.26 24.30 14.79
N LYS A 388 -10.67 23.12 14.53
CA LYS A 388 -9.37 23.02 13.86
C LYS A 388 -9.45 23.39 12.39
N ALA A 389 -10.57 23.07 11.73
CA ALA A 389 -10.79 23.40 10.33
C ALA A 389 -11.05 24.89 10.13
N ASN A 390 -11.95 25.48 10.92
CA ASN A 390 -12.40 26.85 10.76
C ASN A 390 -12.82 27.47 12.11
N GLN A 391 -11.85 28.06 12.82
CA GLN A 391 -12.06 28.68 14.12
C GLN A 391 -13.10 29.82 14.07
N PRO A 392 -13.08 30.76 13.11
CA PRO A 392 -14.13 31.78 13.00
C PRO A 392 -15.54 31.19 12.84
N LEU A 393 -15.71 30.18 11.99
CA LEU A 393 -16.99 29.49 11.79
C LEU A 393 -17.48 28.85 13.09
N SER A 394 -16.59 28.24 13.88
CA SER A 394 -16.96 27.62 15.16
C SER A 394 -17.56 28.63 16.14
N GLY A 395 -17.09 29.88 16.14
CA GLY A 395 -17.65 30.96 16.95
C GLY A 395 -19.03 31.41 16.45
N VAL A 396 -19.22 31.48 15.12
CA VAL A 396 -20.52 31.83 14.51
C VAL A 396 -21.57 30.73 14.74
N GLN A 397 -21.16 29.46 14.72
CA GLN A 397 -22.04 28.30 14.83
C GLN A 397 -22.08 27.70 16.25
N VAL A 398 -21.72 28.47 17.29
CA VAL A 398 -21.69 27.99 18.68
C VAL A 398 -23.01 27.37 19.13
N GLY A 399 -24.15 27.98 18.77
CA GLY A 399 -25.48 27.47 19.12
C GLY A 399 -25.79 26.11 18.48
N PHE A 400 -25.31 25.87 17.25
CA PHE A 400 -25.41 24.56 16.62
C PHE A 400 -24.52 23.55 17.35
N LEU A 401 -23.26 23.87 17.58
CA LEU A 401 -22.28 22.97 18.20
C LEU A 401 -22.67 22.57 19.63
N GLU A 402 -23.14 23.52 20.44
CA GLU A 402 -23.60 23.26 21.82
C GLU A 402 -24.92 22.50 21.88
N SER A 403 -25.73 22.53 20.82
CA SER A 403 -27.00 21.79 20.75
C SER A 403 -26.82 20.30 20.45
N LEU A 404 -25.64 19.88 19.99
CA LEU A 404 -25.38 18.49 19.64
C LEU A 404 -25.39 17.61 20.90
N PRO A 405 -26.05 16.43 20.88
CA PRO A 405 -25.94 15.46 21.97
C PRO A 405 -24.51 14.92 22.07
N SER A 406 -24.15 14.22 23.15
CA SER A 406 -22.79 13.66 23.32
C SER A 406 -22.39 12.72 22.17
N SER A 407 -23.34 11.96 21.63
CA SER A 407 -23.16 11.08 20.48
C SER A 407 -24.34 11.24 19.51
N ILE A 408 -24.06 11.27 18.22
CA ILE A 408 -25.06 11.45 17.14
C ILE A 408 -24.77 10.50 15.98
N SER A 409 -25.79 10.07 15.22
CA SER A 409 -25.54 9.33 13.99
C SER A 409 -25.10 10.26 12.86
N GLN A 410 -24.27 9.76 11.95
CA GLN A 410 -23.78 10.51 10.79
C GLN A 410 -24.94 11.10 9.98
N GLU A 411 -25.99 10.32 9.70
CA GLU A 411 -27.17 10.79 8.97
C GLU A 411 -27.86 11.97 9.66
N LYS A 412 -28.06 11.89 10.99
CA LYS A 412 -28.69 12.97 11.77
C LYS A 412 -27.81 14.21 11.80
N LEU A 413 -26.50 14.05 11.93
CA LEU A 413 -25.56 15.16 11.87
C LEU A 413 -25.64 15.89 10.53
N MET A 414 -25.68 15.14 9.42
CA MET A 414 -25.80 15.74 8.09
C MET A 414 -27.13 16.49 7.92
N ASN A 415 -28.25 15.89 8.34
CA ASN A 415 -29.57 16.54 8.25
C ASN A 415 -29.62 17.83 9.09
N LEU A 416 -29.04 17.84 10.29
CA LEU A 416 -28.94 19.04 11.12
C LEU A 416 -28.04 20.09 10.47
N ALA A 417 -26.88 19.72 9.95
CA ALA A 417 -25.97 20.63 9.26
C ALA A 417 -26.66 21.27 8.03
N GLN A 418 -27.37 20.47 7.23
CA GLN A 418 -28.15 20.96 6.09
C GLN A 418 -29.24 21.97 6.51
N SER A 419 -29.92 21.75 7.63
CA SER A 419 -30.96 22.65 8.13
C SER A 419 -30.44 24.05 8.52
N THR A 420 -29.14 24.20 8.75
CA THR A 420 -28.52 25.51 9.04
C THR A 420 -28.42 26.41 7.80
N GLY A 421 -28.43 25.82 6.59
CA GLY A 421 -28.16 26.53 5.34
C GLY A 421 -26.75 27.11 5.24
N ASN A 422 -25.83 26.83 6.17
CA ASN A 422 -24.46 27.32 6.13
C ASN A 422 -23.59 26.37 5.29
N PRO A 423 -23.12 26.80 4.10
CA PRO A 423 -22.42 25.91 3.18
C PRO A 423 -21.06 25.42 3.70
N ASP A 424 -20.36 26.18 4.55
CA ASP A 424 -19.08 25.75 5.12
C ASP A 424 -19.28 24.70 6.22
N LEU A 425 -20.30 24.87 7.06
CA LEU A 425 -20.68 23.85 8.04
C LEU A 425 -21.13 22.56 7.36
N ILE A 426 -21.95 22.65 6.30
CA ILE A 426 -22.39 21.49 5.51
C ILE A 426 -21.18 20.77 4.91
N ARG A 427 -20.27 21.51 4.26
CA ARG A 427 -19.02 20.97 3.70
C ARG A 427 -18.19 20.25 4.76
N LEU A 428 -17.86 20.91 5.87
CA LEU A 428 -17.01 20.35 6.92
C LEU A 428 -17.67 19.16 7.63
N SER A 429 -19.01 19.12 7.66
CA SER A 429 -19.79 17.97 8.12
C SER A 429 -19.62 16.77 7.18
N TYR A 430 -19.68 16.98 5.85
CA TYR A 430 -19.38 15.90 4.90
C TYR A 430 -17.91 15.46 4.96
N GLU A 431 -16.95 16.37 5.09
CA GLU A 431 -15.51 16.04 5.12
C GLU A 431 -15.05 15.32 6.39
N TYR A 432 -15.87 15.33 7.44
CA TYR A 432 -15.56 14.63 8.69
C TYR A 432 -15.67 13.11 8.51
N LEU A 433 -14.52 12.45 8.58
CA LEU A 433 -14.38 11.00 8.48
C LEU A 433 -13.76 10.48 9.80
N PRO A 434 -14.55 9.89 10.72
CA PRO A 434 -14.07 9.44 12.04
C PRO A 434 -13.29 8.11 11.95
N LEU A 435 -12.28 8.08 11.07
CA LEU A 435 -11.39 6.94 10.85
C LEU A 435 -10.33 6.87 11.96
N SER A 436 -10.01 5.64 12.35
CA SER A 436 -8.86 5.30 13.19
C SER A 436 -8.14 4.08 12.61
N PHE A 437 -7.13 3.55 13.31
CA PHE A 437 -6.35 2.38 12.89
C PHE A 437 -5.44 2.53 11.65
N SER A 438 -5.57 3.63 10.89
CA SER A 438 -4.71 3.90 9.74
C SER A 438 -3.27 4.23 10.14
N ARG A 439 -2.31 3.85 9.31
CA ARG A 439 -0.90 4.23 9.39
C ARG A 439 -0.27 4.29 7.99
N ARG A 440 0.80 5.08 7.85
CA ARG A 440 1.66 4.98 6.67
C ARG A 440 2.36 3.62 6.61
N HIS A 441 2.53 3.12 5.39
CA HIS A 441 3.06 1.79 5.09
C HIS A 441 4.59 1.73 5.02
N GLY A 442 5.26 2.46 5.92
CA GLY A 442 6.70 2.36 6.13
C GLY A 442 7.09 1.10 6.88
N ASP A 443 8.17 0.46 6.43
CA ASP A 443 8.77 -0.75 7.02
C ASP A 443 10.21 -0.95 6.49
N PRO A 444 11.01 -1.89 7.04
CA PRO A 444 12.40 -2.13 6.62
C PRO A 444 12.62 -2.44 5.14
N SER A 445 11.61 -2.98 4.44
CA SER A 445 11.65 -3.25 3.00
C SER A 445 11.13 -2.08 2.14
N ARG A 446 10.61 -1.05 2.80
CA ARG A 446 10.17 0.25 2.24
C ARG A 446 10.78 1.41 3.06
N PRO A 447 12.12 1.47 3.20
CA PRO A 447 12.78 2.33 4.18
C PRO A 447 12.66 3.84 3.90
N TRP A 448 12.28 4.23 2.67
CA TRP A 448 11.99 5.61 2.30
C TRP A 448 10.65 6.13 2.86
N ASN A 449 9.76 5.24 3.30
CA ASN A 449 8.51 5.60 3.94
C ASN A 449 8.67 5.62 5.46
N LYS A 450 8.55 6.79 6.09
CA LYS A 450 8.38 6.88 7.55
C LYS A 450 6.98 6.44 7.96
N PHE A 451 6.85 5.80 9.12
CA PHE A 451 5.57 5.39 9.66
C PHE A 451 5.38 5.85 11.10
N SER A 452 4.12 5.97 11.51
CA SER A 452 3.75 6.15 12.90
C SER A 452 2.36 5.53 13.12
N ILE A 453 2.18 4.84 14.24
CA ILE A 453 0.96 4.13 14.63
C ILE A 453 0.35 4.90 15.82
N ASP A 454 -0.30 6.02 15.51
CA ASP A 454 -0.85 6.94 16.50
C ASP A 454 -2.33 6.65 16.78
N LEU A 455 -2.61 5.67 17.65
CA LEU A 455 -3.97 5.18 17.90
C LEU A 455 -4.66 5.80 19.12
N LYS A 456 -3.90 6.43 20.02
CA LYS A 456 -4.40 6.95 21.29
C LYS A 456 -4.05 8.43 21.46
N ASN A 457 -4.96 9.19 22.08
CA ASN A 457 -4.72 10.53 22.59
C ASN A 457 -3.87 10.48 23.88
N LYS A 458 -3.39 11.64 24.35
CA LYS A 458 -2.57 11.72 25.57
C LYS A 458 -3.27 11.23 26.84
N ASP A 459 -4.60 11.27 26.87
CA ASP A 459 -5.44 10.76 27.95
C ASP A 459 -5.76 9.25 27.84
N GLY A 460 -5.26 8.59 26.78
CA GLY A 460 -5.48 7.17 26.51
C GLY A 460 -6.73 6.85 25.70
N SER A 461 -7.57 7.84 25.38
CA SER A 461 -8.75 7.65 24.51
C SER A 461 -8.36 7.36 23.05
N SER A 462 -9.25 6.71 22.28
CA SER A 462 -8.98 6.41 20.87
C SER A 462 -8.88 7.69 20.04
N LYS A 463 -7.83 7.78 19.23
CA LYS A 463 -7.59 8.92 18.35
C LYS A 463 -8.27 8.70 16.98
N LYS A 464 -9.15 9.63 16.59
CA LYS A 464 -9.70 9.69 15.23
C LYS A 464 -8.74 10.47 14.36
N TYR A 465 -7.90 9.74 13.63
CA TYR A 465 -6.89 10.34 12.77
C TYR A 465 -6.52 9.41 11.63
N TYR A 466 -6.37 10.02 10.45
CA TYR A 466 -5.87 9.35 9.26
C TYR A 466 -4.91 10.24 8.47
N GLN A 467 -3.99 9.58 7.79
CA GLN A 467 -3.10 10.20 6.81
C GLN A 467 -2.72 9.18 5.75
N GLY A 468 -2.58 9.63 4.51
CA GLY A 468 -2.13 8.78 3.43
C GLY A 468 -1.80 9.58 2.17
N ASN A 469 -0.90 9.02 1.36
CA ASN A 469 -0.71 9.53 0.01
C ASN A 469 -2.02 9.39 -0.76
N TRP A 470 -2.29 10.35 -1.64
CA TRP A 470 -3.56 10.51 -2.35
C TRP A 470 -4.09 9.21 -2.94
N ARG A 471 -3.29 8.60 -3.83
CA ARG A 471 -3.63 7.34 -4.50
C ARG A 471 -3.93 6.22 -3.51
N ASP A 472 -3.02 6.02 -2.55
CA ASP A 472 -3.11 4.88 -1.62
C ASP A 472 -4.40 4.91 -0.81
N ILE A 473 -4.73 6.06 -0.22
CA ILE A 473 -5.86 6.16 0.71
C ILE A 473 -7.21 6.08 -0.01
N PHE A 474 -7.36 6.75 -1.16
CA PHE A 474 -8.61 6.68 -1.93
C PHE A 474 -8.84 5.30 -2.54
N GLN A 475 -7.78 4.58 -2.93
CA GLN A 475 -7.89 3.18 -3.33
C GLN A 475 -8.34 2.27 -2.17
N ASN A 476 -7.86 2.49 -0.95
CA ASN A 476 -8.31 1.70 0.21
C ASN A 476 -9.76 2.03 0.59
N TRP A 477 -10.17 3.28 0.45
CA TRP A 477 -11.52 3.74 0.69
C TRP A 477 -12.53 3.20 -0.31
N GLU A 478 -12.14 2.95 -1.56
CA GLU A 478 -12.98 2.25 -2.55
C GLU A 478 -13.45 0.89 -2.03
N ALA A 479 -12.53 0.04 -1.55
CA ALA A 479 -12.88 -1.25 -0.97
C ALA A 479 -13.67 -1.10 0.34
N LEU A 480 -13.30 -0.14 1.20
CA LEU A 480 -13.99 0.11 2.46
C LEU A 480 -15.45 0.57 2.25
N ALA A 481 -15.71 1.34 1.19
CA ALA A 481 -17.03 1.87 0.89
C ALA A 481 -18.03 0.79 0.42
N LEU A 482 -17.56 -0.37 -0.06
CA LEU A 482 -18.44 -1.51 -0.34
C LEU A 482 -18.98 -2.14 0.96
N SER A 483 -18.14 -2.17 2.00
CA SER A 483 -18.52 -2.67 3.32
C SER A 483 -19.28 -1.65 4.16
N ILE A 484 -18.91 -0.36 4.08
CA ILE A 484 -19.46 0.73 4.89
C ILE A 484 -19.93 1.87 3.96
N PRO A 485 -20.98 1.65 3.16
CA PRO A 485 -21.36 2.57 2.08
C PRO A 485 -21.87 3.92 2.56
N GLY A 486 -22.36 4.05 3.79
CA GLY A 486 -22.88 5.33 4.31
C GLY A 486 -21.90 6.51 4.28
N PHE A 487 -20.58 6.27 4.19
CA PHE A 487 -19.55 7.32 4.09
C PHE A 487 -19.10 7.65 2.66
N ILE A 488 -19.66 7.02 1.61
CA ILE A 488 -19.18 7.24 0.23
C ILE A 488 -19.22 8.71 -0.20
N HIS A 489 -20.28 9.44 0.17
CA HIS A 489 -20.40 10.86 -0.16
C HIS A 489 -19.37 11.71 0.57
N SER A 490 -19.04 11.39 1.82
CA SER A 490 -17.96 12.04 2.56
C SER A 490 -16.60 11.83 1.90
N MET A 491 -16.33 10.63 1.39
CA MET A 491 -15.11 10.33 0.63
C MET A 491 -15.03 11.12 -0.69
N ILE A 492 -16.14 11.22 -1.43
CA ILE A 492 -16.23 12.02 -2.66
C ILE A 492 -16.01 13.50 -2.36
N VAL A 493 -16.70 14.04 -1.36
CA VAL A 493 -16.56 15.45 -0.95
C VAL A 493 -15.12 15.76 -0.55
N LYS A 494 -14.49 14.88 0.25
CA LYS A 494 -13.08 15.01 0.63
C LYS A 494 -12.16 15.01 -0.60
N PHE A 495 -12.39 14.12 -1.57
CA PHE A 495 -11.62 14.07 -2.81
C PHE A 495 -11.73 15.37 -3.61
N VAL A 496 -12.96 15.81 -3.92
CA VAL A 496 -13.14 16.96 -4.81
C VAL A 496 -12.73 18.26 -4.14
N ASN A 497 -12.98 18.45 -2.83
CA ASN A 497 -12.59 19.68 -2.13
C ASN A 497 -11.08 19.80 -1.91
N ALA A 498 -10.39 18.65 -1.78
CA ALA A 498 -8.94 18.64 -1.76
C ALA A 498 -8.30 18.77 -3.16
N SER A 499 -9.09 18.75 -4.24
CA SER A 499 -8.60 18.98 -5.60
C SER A 499 -8.49 20.49 -5.90
N THR A 500 -7.43 20.86 -6.61
CA THR A 500 -7.06 22.25 -6.91
C THR A 500 -7.92 22.86 -8.02
N ILE A 501 -7.93 24.18 -8.14
CA ILE A 501 -8.69 24.90 -9.18
C ILE A 501 -8.17 24.67 -10.59
N ASP A 502 -6.91 24.25 -10.72
CA ASP A 502 -6.30 23.84 -11.98
C ASP A 502 -6.45 22.33 -12.28
N GLY A 503 -7.26 21.59 -11.51
CA GLY A 503 -7.67 20.22 -11.84
C GLY A 503 -6.71 19.12 -11.44
N TYR A 504 -5.89 19.36 -10.41
CA TYR A 504 -4.98 18.41 -9.80
C TYR A 504 -5.25 18.29 -8.29
N ASN A 505 -4.25 17.87 -7.52
CA ASN A 505 -4.37 17.64 -6.08
C ASN A 505 -3.00 17.65 -5.40
N PRO A 506 -2.94 17.94 -4.09
CA PRO A 506 -1.78 17.67 -3.26
C PRO A 506 -1.44 16.16 -3.23
N TYR A 507 -0.21 15.81 -2.85
CA TYR A 507 0.20 14.41 -2.79
C TYR A 507 -0.37 13.65 -1.59
N ARG A 508 -0.78 14.35 -0.52
CA ARG A 508 -1.21 13.72 0.74
C ARG A 508 -2.49 14.34 1.30
N ILE A 509 -3.34 13.48 1.85
CA ILE A 509 -4.54 13.83 2.61
C ILE A 509 -4.35 13.46 4.08
N THR A 510 -4.86 14.29 4.97
CA THR A 510 -4.94 14.00 6.41
C THR A 510 -6.31 14.38 6.97
N SER A 511 -6.60 13.96 8.22
CA SER A 511 -7.74 14.49 8.99
C SER A 511 -7.69 16.01 9.13
N ASP A 512 -6.50 16.61 9.05
CA ASP A 512 -6.26 18.04 9.21
C ASP A 512 -6.32 18.81 7.87
N GLY A 513 -6.71 18.14 6.78
CA GLY A 513 -6.80 18.73 5.45
C GLY A 513 -5.86 18.06 4.46
N ILE A 514 -4.87 18.82 3.98
CA ILE A 514 -3.96 18.45 2.90
C ILE A 514 -2.52 18.85 3.20
N ASP A 515 -1.55 18.09 2.67
CA ASP A 515 -0.13 18.46 2.64
C ASP A 515 0.41 18.36 1.21
N TRP A 516 1.26 19.31 0.80
CA TRP A 516 1.96 19.32 -0.48
C TRP A 516 3.47 19.11 -0.27
N GLU A 517 4.18 18.72 -1.32
CA GLU A 517 5.65 18.60 -1.28
C GLU A 517 6.29 19.99 -1.36
N VAL A 518 7.44 20.15 -0.70
CA VAL A 518 8.25 21.37 -0.70
C VAL A 518 9.62 20.99 -1.23
N VAL A 519 10.23 21.85 -2.05
CA VAL A 519 11.58 21.62 -2.58
C VAL A 519 12.60 21.73 -1.44
N GLU A 520 13.34 20.66 -1.19
CA GLU A 520 14.45 20.62 -0.24
C GLU A 520 15.77 20.69 -1.05
N PRO A 521 16.52 21.81 -0.99
CA PRO A 521 17.70 22.01 -1.85
C PRO A 521 18.78 20.94 -1.73
N ASP A 522 18.87 20.30 -0.56
CA ASP A 522 19.88 19.29 -0.24
C ASP A 522 19.39 17.85 -0.50
N ASP A 523 18.11 17.66 -0.87
CA ASP A 523 17.55 16.34 -1.23
C ASP A 523 17.36 16.24 -2.75
N PRO A 524 18.20 15.49 -3.47
CA PRO A 524 18.06 15.32 -4.93
C PRO A 524 16.77 14.58 -5.33
N TRP A 525 16.03 13.99 -4.38
CA TRP A 525 14.72 13.38 -4.59
C TRP A 525 13.55 14.34 -4.29
N SER A 526 13.84 15.56 -3.82
CA SER A 526 12.84 16.56 -3.50
C SER A 526 12.55 17.47 -4.69
N TYR A 527 11.59 17.04 -5.50
CA TYR A 527 10.99 17.82 -6.57
C TYR A 527 9.52 18.11 -6.23
N ILE A 528 8.82 18.98 -6.96
CA ILE A 528 7.36 19.24 -6.81
C ILE A 528 6.61 18.89 -8.10
N GLY A 529 5.30 18.66 -8.03
CA GLY A 529 4.48 18.43 -9.22
C GLY A 529 3.16 17.72 -8.93
N TYR A 530 2.47 17.32 -10.00
CA TYR A 530 1.17 16.64 -9.93
C TYR A 530 1.18 15.35 -10.74
N TRP A 531 0.81 14.23 -10.12
CA TRP A 531 0.72 12.94 -10.80
C TRP A 531 -0.48 12.90 -11.74
N GLY A 532 -0.27 12.43 -12.97
CA GLY A 532 -1.29 12.43 -14.03
C GLY A 532 -2.51 11.55 -13.73
N ASP A 533 -2.32 10.45 -13.00
CA ASP A 533 -3.35 9.45 -12.72
C ASP A 533 -4.27 9.81 -11.54
N HIS A 534 -3.84 10.71 -10.65
CA HIS A 534 -4.47 10.94 -9.33
C HIS A 534 -5.95 11.36 -9.36
N GLN A 535 -6.45 11.82 -10.51
CA GLN A 535 -7.79 12.41 -10.60
C GLN A 535 -8.85 11.41 -11.11
N ILE A 536 -8.75 11.03 -12.39
CA ILE A 536 -9.86 10.45 -13.15
C ILE A 536 -10.35 9.13 -12.57
N ILE A 537 -9.51 8.09 -12.55
CA ILE A 537 -9.97 6.74 -12.23
C ILE A 537 -10.36 6.58 -10.76
N TYR A 538 -9.62 7.21 -9.84
CA TYR A 538 -9.90 7.09 -8.41
C TYR A 538 -11.19 7.80 -8.02
N LEU A 539 -11.47 8.98 -8.61
CA LEU A 539 -12.77 9.64 -8.44
C LEU A 539 -13.89 8.84 -9.10
N GLN A 540 -13.67 8.33 -10.31
CA GLN A 540 -14.65 7.55 -11.06
C GLN A 540 -15.18 6.37 -10.24
N LYS A 541 -14.30 5.59 -9.60
CA LYS A 541 -14.73 4.43 -8.79
C LYS A 541 -15.60 4.85 -7.60
N LEU A 542 -15.29 5.96 -6.93
CA LEU A 542 -16.13 6.47 -5.83
C LEU A 542 -17.50 6.94 -6.33
N LEU A 543 -17.55 7.62 -7.48
CA LEU A 543 -18.79 8.06 -8.11
C LEU A 543 -19.68 6.87 -8.51
N GLU A 544 -19.09 5.81 -9.08
CA GLU A 544 -19.81 4.58 -9.43
C GLU A 544 -20.40 3.88 -8.19
N ILE A 545 -19.63 3.80 -7.10
CA ILE A 545 -20.14 3.23 -5.84
C ILE A 545 -21.33 4.05 -5.33
N SER A 546 -21.23 5.38 -5.31
CA SER A 546 -22.32 6.26 -4.88
C SER A 546 -23.55 6.10 -5.78
N HIS A 547 -23.38 6.12 -7.10
CA HIS A 547 -24.47 5.96 -8.07
C HIS A 547 -25.20 4.62 -7.89
N ASN A 548 -24.45 3.54 -7.68
CA ASN A 548 -25.00 2.20 -7.51
C ASN A 548 -25.72 2.00 -6.17
N HIS A 549 -25.17 2.52 -5.07
CA HIS A 549 -25.73 2.34 -3.72
C HIS A 549 -26.84 3.34 -3.38
N PHE A 550 -26.72 4.59 -3.85
CA PHE A 550 -27.59 5.71 -3.49
C PHE A 550 -28.02 6.48 -4.76
N PRO A 551 -28.84 5.86 -5.63
CA PRO A 551 -29.26 6.49 -6.89
C PRO A 551 -29.92 7.86 -6.63
N GLY A 552 -29.53 8.86 -7.41
CA GLY A 552 -30.01 10.25 -7.32
C GLY A 552 -29.25 11.15 -6.33
N LYS A 553 -28.42 10.61 -5.42
CA LYS A 553 -27.69 11.43 -4.44
C LYS A 553 -26.59 12.30 -5.08
N LEU A 554 -25.93 11.82 -6.13
CA LEU A 554 -25.00 12.65 -6.91
C LEU A 554 -25.73 13.83 -7.57
N SER A 555 -26.89 13.58 -8.18
CA SER A 555 -27.71 14.62 -8.80
C SER A 555 -28.13 15.70 -7.79
N SER A 556 -28.45 15.33 -6.54
CA SER A 556 -28.75 16.34 -5.51
C SER A 556 -27.52 17.19 -5.16
N LEU A 557 -26.33 16.58 -5.08
CA LEU A 557 -25.09 17.31 -4.78
C LEU A 557 -24.65 18.23 -5.94
N MET A 558 -25.12 17.99 -7.17
CA MET A 558 -24.85 18.87 -8.31
C MET A 558 -25.53 20.24 -8.20
N GLU A 559 -26.60 20.35 -7.40
CA GLU A 559 -27.31 21.61 -7.17
C GLU A 559 -26.73 22.42 -6.00
N GLU A 560 -25.90 21.80 -5.16
CA GLU A 560 -25.34 22.42 -3.95
C GLU A 560 -24.00 23.13 -4.23
N ALA A 561 -23.92 24.43 -3.94
CA ALA A 561 -22.69 25.24 -4.03
C ALA A 561 -21.84 25.16 -2.74
N ILE A 562 -21.54 23.94 -2.29
CA ILE A 562 -20.82 23.67 -1.03
C ILE A 562 -19.35 23.29 -1.25
N PHE A 563 -18.91 23.08 -2.49
CA PHE A 563 -17.57 22.61 -2.79
C PHE A 563 -16.57 23.76 -2.89
N VAL A 564 -15.30 23.46 -2.63
CA VAL A 564 -14.19 24.43 -2.62
C VAL A 564 -12.98 23.92 -3.40
N TYR A 565 -11.96 24.74 -3.53
CA TYR A 565 -10.70 24.38 -4.19
C TYR A 565 -9.53 24.45 -3.21
N ALA A 566 -8.71 23.40 -3.20
CA ALA A 566 -7.42 23.41 -2.51
C ALA A 566 -6.49 24.48 -3.11
N ASN A 567 -5.79 25.19 -2.24
CA ASN A 567 -4.81 26.21 -2.59
C ASN A 567 -3.40 25.65 -2.36
N VAL A 568 -2.87 24.99 -3.39
CA VAL A 568 -1.51 24.46 -3.39
C VAL A 568 -0.58 25.53 -4.00
N PRO A 569 0.59 25.84 -3.41
CA PRO A 569 1.48 26.90 -3.87
C PRO A 569 2.30 26.52 -5.11
N TYR A 570 1.69 25.83 -6.06
CA TYR A 570 2.29 25.47 -7.34
C TYR A 570 1.74 26.37 -8.45
N ARG A 571 2.58 26.71 -9.43
CA ARG A 571 2.19 27.48 -10.62
C ARG A 571 2.66 26.76 -11.87
N ILE A 572 1.70 26.30 -12.66
CA ILE A 572 1.98 25.71 -13.97
C ILE A 572 2.37 26.85 -14.93
N LYS A 573 3.52 26.72 -15.60
CA LYS A 573 4.09 27.73 -16.51
C LYS A 573 3.21 27.98 -17.74
N SER A 574 3.57 28.97 -18.55
CA SER A 574 2.93 29.19 -19.85
C SER A 574 3.08 27.98 -20.78
N TYR A 575 2.15 27.81 -21.71
CA TYR A 575 2.15 26.71 -22.67
C TYR A 575 3.44 26.71 -23.49
N ASP A 576 3.88 27.88 -23.97
CA ASP A 576 5.12 27.99 -24.76
C ASP A 576 6.36 27.55 -23.96
N SER A 577 6.42 27.85 -22.66
CA SER A 577 7.50 27.37 -21.78
C SER A 577 7.47 25.85 -21.60
N ILE A 578 6.27 25.28 -21.47
CA ILE A 578 6.08 23.82 -21.35
C ILE A 578 6.47 23.13 -22.66
N VAL A 579 6.11 23.68 -23.83
CA VAL A 579 6.53 23.14 -25.13
C VAL A 579 8.05 23.24 -25.29
N ALA A 580 8.66 24.34 -24.86
CA ALA A 580 10.10 24.53 -24.93
C ALA A 580 10.88 23.57 -24.02
N ASN A 581 10.38 23.31 -22.81
CA ASN A 581 10.97 22.35 -21.88
C ASN A 581 9.87 21.65 -21.03
N PRO A 582 9.35 20.49 -21.47
CA PRO A 582 8.23 19.86 -20.79
C PRO A 582 8.61 19.13 -19.50
N LYS A 583 9.88 19.18 -19.10
CA LYS A 583 10.39 18.68 -17.82
C LYS A 583 10.45 19.75 -16.73
N ASP A 584 10.35 21.03 -17.10
CA ASP A 584 10.38 22.18 -16.18
C ASP A 584 9.14 23.05 -16.39
N THR A 585 8.06 22.68 -15.70
CA THR A 585 6.69 23.11 -16.03
C THR A 585 5.92 23.65 -14.85
N ILE A 586 6.40 23.47 -13.61
CA ILE A 586 5.73 23.87 -12.39
C ILE A 586 6.72 24.54 -11.44
N GLU A 587 6.39 25.76 -11.02
CA GLU A 587 7.17 26.54 -10.06
C GLU A 587 6.54 26.54 -8.67
N TYR A 588 7.38 26.56 -7.64
CA TYR A 588 6.93 26.77 -6.26
C TYR A 588 6.78 28.25 -5.96
N HIS A 589 5.58 28.67 -5.57
CA HIS A 589 5.25 30.08 -5.35
C HIS A 589 5.33 30.44 -3.86
N ASN A 590 6.53 30.76 -3.37
CA ASN A 590 6.80 31.09 -1.95
C ASN A 590 5.86 32.16 -1.37
N GLY A 591 5.58 33.23 -2.12
CA GLY A 591 4.66 34.29 -1.66
C GLY A 591 3.22 33.80 -1.44
N LEU A 592 2.80 32.71 -2.12
CA LEU A 592 1.47 32.13 -1.92
C LEU A 592 1.49 31.23 -0.68
N GLU A 593 2.57 30.48 -0.46
CA GLU A 593 2.75 29.71 0.78
C GLU A 593 2.70 30.59 2.01
N GLU A 594 3.34 31.77 1.98
CA GLU A 594 3.27 32.74 3.08
C GLU A 594 1.83 33.20 3.34
N VAL A 595 1.07 33.50 2.29
CA VAL A 595 -0.35 33.86 2.38
C VAL A 595 -1.18 32.72 2.96
N ILE A 596 -1.00 31.49 2.46
CA ILE A 596 -1.69 30.30 2.99
C ILE A 596 -1.34 30.09 4.45
N SER A 597 -0.06 30.18 4.81
CA SER A 597 0.42 30.00 6.19
C SER A 597 -0.14 31.07 7.14
N GLY A 598 -0.25 32.31 6.68
CA GLY A 598 -0.94 33.38 7.40
C GLY A 598 -2.40 33.06 7.66
N ARG A 599 -3.14 32.64 6.62
CA ARG A 599 -4.55 32.24 6.73
C ARG A 599 -4.74 31.00 7.61
N VAL A 600 -3.82 30.04 7.58
CA VAL A 600 -3.90 28.86 8.46
C VAL A 600 -3.80 29.26 9.94
N LYS A 601 -2.99 30.28 10.27
CA LYS A 601 -2.92 30.81 11.64
C LYS A 601 -4.19 31.56 12.07
N GLU A 602 -4.90 32.19 11.12
CA GLU A 602 -6.10 32.98 11.39
C GLU A 602 -7.39 32.14 11.40
N ILE A 603 -7.54 31.24 10.42
CA ILE A 603 -8.77 30.50 10.15
C ILE A 603 -8.66 29.05 10.65
N GLY A 604 -7.51 28.42 10.53
CA GLY A 604 -7.34 26.97 10.68
C GLY A 604 -7.10 26.27 9.33
N ALA A 605 -7.41 24.98 9.21
CA ALA A 605 -7.14 24.20 7.99
C ALA A 605 -7.81 24.77 6.72
N ASP A 606 -8.98 25.41 6.83
CA ASP A 606 -9.65 26.12 5.73
C ASP A 606 -8.80 27.27 5.17
N GLY A 607 -7.77 27.74 5.87
CA GLY A 607 -6.79 28.67 5.30
C GLY A 607 -6.05 28.13 4.07
N LYS A 608 -6.09 26.81 3.85
CA LYS A 608 -5.54 26.11 2.67
C LYS A 608 -6.51 26.03 1.48
N ILE A 609 -7.69 26.67 1.53
CA ILE A 609 -8.59 26.78 0.37
C ILE A 609 -8.41 28.12 -0.35
N ILE A 610 -8.96 28.23 -1.55
CA ILE A 610 -8.92 29.49 -2.33
C ILE A 610 -10.02 30.43 -1.87
N PHE A 611 -9.66 31.70 -1.68
CA PHE A 611 -10.57 32.80 -1.36
C PHE A 611 -10.51 33.86 -2.47
N GLY A 612 -11.64 34.48 -2.78
CA GLY A 612 -11.71 35.64 -3.67
C GLY A 612 -11.24 36.94 -3.01
N GLU A 613 -11.21 38.03 -3.77
CA GLU A 613 -10.78 39.36 -3.28
C GLU A 613 -11.65 39.90 -2.14
N ASN A 614 -12.93 39.50 -2.07
CA ASN A 614 -13.86 39.88 -1.00
C ASN A 614 -13.65 39.11 0.31
N GLY A 615 -12.68 38.19 0.37
CA GLY A 615 -12.41 37.36 1.54
C GLY A 615 -13.35 36.15 1.69
N GLU A 616 -14.22 35.88 0.72
CA GLU A 616 -15.08 34.69 0.72
C GLU A 616 -14.40 33.49 0.03
N PRO A 617 -14.64 32.25 0.48
CA PRO A 617 -14.20 31.06 -0.24
C PRO A 617 -14.74 31.01 -1.67
N ILE A 618 -13.94 30.51 -2.61
CA ILE A 618 -14.41 30.21 -3.96
C ILE A 618 -15.26 28.94 -3.91
N ARG A 619 -16.54 29.07 -4.23
CA ARG A 619 -17.52 27.99 -4.15
C ARG A 619 -17.82 27.40 -5.53
N ALA A 620 -17.98 26.09 -5.56
CA ALA A 620 -18.30 25.30 -6.74
C ALA A 620 -19.48 24.37 -6.47
N THR A 621 -20.16 23.96 -7.54
CA THR A 621 -21.07 22.81 -7.53
C THR A 621 -20.27 21.53 -7.82
N LEU A 622 -20.88 20.36 -7.59
CA LEU A 622 -20.22 19.10 -7.95
C LEU A 622 -19.91 19.03 -9.45
N VAL A 623 -20.83 19.47 -10.33
CA VAL A 623 -20.58 19.48 -11.78
C VAL A 623 -19.37 20.31 -12.13
N GLU A 624 -19.23 21.50 -11.53
CA GLU A 624 -18.07 22.35 -11.77
C GLU A 624 -16.77 21.62 -11.40
N LYS A 625 -16.73 20.95 -10.24
CA LYS A 625 -15.56 20.16 -9.81
C LYS A 625 -15.24 19.01 -10.78
N LEU A 626 -16.25 18.31 -11.31
CA LEU A 626 -16.09 17.24 -12.30
C LEU A 626 -15.60 17.79 -13.65
N LEU A 627 -16.06 18.98 -14.06
CA LEU A 627 -15.64 19.61 -15.31
C LEU A 627 -14.23 20.19 -15.23
N VAL A 628 -13.81 20.77 -14.10
CA VAL A 628 -12.42 21.25 -13.93
C VAL A 628 -11.43 20.13 -14.22
N THR A 629 -11.62 18.95 -13.62
CA THR A 629 -10.69 17.83 -13.79
C THR A 629 -10.68 17.31 -15.24
N LEU A 630 -11.85 17.22 -15.89
CA LEU A 630 -11.98 16.80 -17.28
C LEU A 630 -11.33 17.80 -18.25
N LEU A 631 -11.65 19.08 -18.12
CA LEU A 631 -11.18 20.13 -19.03
C LEU A 631 -9.66 20.36 -18.89
N THR A 632 -9.10 20.23 -17.69
CA THR A 632 -7.64 20.22 -17.48
C THR A 632 -6.97 19.05 -18.20
N LYS A 633 -7.58 17.86 -18.20
CA LYS A 633 -7.01 16.72 -18.95
C LYS A 633 -7.15 16.93 -20.46
N LEU A 634 -8.29 17.47 -20.91
CA LEU A 634 -8.49 17.79 -22.33
C LEU A 634 -7.56 18.88 -22.83
N SER A 635 -7.16 19.87 -22.02
CA SER A 635 -6.14 20.85 -22.44
C SER A 635 -4.76 20.22 -22.71
N ASN A 636 -4.54 18.98 -22.24
CA ASN A 636 -3.35 18.18 -22.47
C ASN A 636 -3.60 17.00 -23.44
N PHE A 637 -4.75 16.95 -24.10
CA PHE A 637 -5.08 15.85 -25.02
C PHE A 637 -4.34 15.99 -26.35
N VAL A 638 -3.61 14.94 -26.71
CA VAL A 638 -2.95 14.79 -28.00
C VAL A 638 -3.71 13.72 -28.79
N PRO A 639 -4.40 14.10 -29.90
CA PRO A 639 -5.10 13.13 -30.74
C PRO A 639 -4.17 11.99 -31.15
N ASP A 640 -4.71 10.78 -31.29
CA ASP A 640 -3.98 9.54 -31.62
C ASP A 640 -2.82 9.15 -30.66
N ALA A 641 -2.58 9.88 -29.56
CA ALA A 641 -1.45 9.62 -28.66
C ALA A 641 -1.80 9.51 -27.16
N GLY A 642 -2.81 10.25 -26.65
CA GLY A 642 -3.24 10.19 -25.25
C GLY A 642 -3.21 11.54 -24.53
N ILE A 643 -3.03 11.53 -23.20
CA ILE A 643 -2.89 12.73 -22.36
C ILE A 643 -1.42 13.02 -22.05
N TRP A 644 -0.97 14.22 -22.33
CA TRP A 644 0.44 14.61 -22.17
C TRP A 644 0.90 14.62 -20.71
N LEU A 645 2.05 13.99 -20.42
CA LEU A 645 2.66 13.92 -19.09
C LEU A 645 3.65 15.07 -18.87
N ASN A 646 3.16 16.25 -18.52
CA ASN A 646 3.96 17.47 -18.44
C ASN A 646 3.89 18.18 -17.07
N THR A 647 3.63 17.44 -16.00
CA THR A 647 3.38 18.01 -14.65
C THR A 647 4.41 17.61 -13.60
N GLN A 648 5.66 17.39 -14.02
CA GLN A 648 6.83 17.07 -13.17
C GLN A 648 6.70 15.80 -12.30
N ARG A 649 5.65 15.00 -12.50
CA ARG A 649 5.44 13.71 -11.83
C ARG A 649 4.93 12.66 -12.80
N PRO A 650 5.28 11.38 -12.56
CA PRO A 650 4.76 10.27 -13.34
C PRO A 650 3.27 10.01 -13.05
N GLU A 651 2.78 8.87 -13.53
CA GLU A 651 1.49 8.31 -13.14
C GLU A 651 1.68 7.21 -12.07
N TRP A 652 1.00 6.06 -12.21
CA TRP A 652 1.05 4.98 -11.22
C TRP A 652 2.46 4.38 -11.07
N ASN A 653 3.14 4.12 -12.19
CA ASN A 653 4.47 3.50 -12.21
C ASN A 653 5.57 4.56 -12.04
N ASP A 654 6.03 4.75 -10.80
CA ASP A 654 7.10 5.69 -10.49
C ASP A 654 8.45 5.30 -11.12
N ALA A 655 8.65 4.02 -11.47
CA ALA A 655 9.87 3.57 -12.14
C ALA A 655 9.96 4.04 -13.61
N ASN A 656 8.84 4.46 -14.22
CA ASN A 656 8.79 5.09 -15.55
C ASN A 656 8.78 6.63 -15.47
N ASN A 657 9.41 7.21 -14.44
CA ASN A 657 9.41 8.66 -14.21
C ASN A 657 10.08 9.50 -15.32
N ALA A 658 10.97 8.94 -16.13
CA ALA A 658 11.58 9.69 -17.23
C ALA A 658 10.63 9.90 -18.43
N LEU A 659 9.46 9.24 -18.45
CA LEU A 659 8.38 9.57 -19.39
C LEU A 659 7.80 10.96 -19.14
N VAL A 660 7.98 11.54 -17.95
CA VAL A 660 7.57 12.93 -17.69
C VAL A 660 8.37 13.85 -18.62
N GLY A 661 7.65 14.71 -19.35
CA GLY A 661 8.20 15.52 -20.42
C GLY A 661 7.62 15.11 -21.76
N ASN A 662 8.15 14.07 -22.39
CA ASN A 662 7.75 13.68 -23.75
C ASN A 662 6.72 12.54 -23.79
N GLY A 663 6.42 11.91 -22.66
CA GLY A 663 5.47 10.83 -22.56
C GLY A 663 4.03 11.28 -22.66
N VAL A 664 3.19 10.43 -23.22
CA VAL A 664 1.75 10.65 -23.36
C VAL A 664 1.02 9.39 -22.92
N SER A 665 0.07 9.54 -21.99
CA SER A 665 -0.65 8.43 -21.37
C SER A 665 -1.93 8.08 -22.14
N MET A 666 -1.92 6.91 -22.77
CA MET A 666 -3.16 6.27 -23.21
C MET A 666 -3.90 5.63 -22.03
N VAL A 667 -3.19 5.22 -20.98
CA VAL A 667 -3.77 4.69 -19.73
C VAL A 667 -4.82 5.65 -19.17
N THR A 668 -4.45 6.91 -18.96
CA THR A 668 -5.38 7.93 -18.48
C THR A 668 -6.49 8.22 -19.50
N LEU A 669 -6.20 8.17 -20.81
CA LEU A 669 -7.23 8.34 -21.84
C LEU A 669 -8.29 7.21 -21.82
N TYR A 670 -7.89 5.97 -21.58
CA TYR A 670 -8.81 4.83 -21.43
C TYR A 670 -9.75 5.03 -20.23
N TYR A 671 -9.22 5.49 -19.09
CA TYR A 671 -10.06 5.80 -17.93
C TYR A 671 -10.89 7.07 -18.13
N MET A 672 -10.41 8.05 -18.88
CA MET A 672 -11.20 9.23 -19.27
C MET A 672 -12.39 8.83 -20.13
N ARG A 673 -12.27 7.83 -21.00
CA ARG A 673 -13.40 7.29 -21.76
C ARG A 673 -14.52 6.83 -20.83
N ARG A 674 -14.19 6.00 -19.81
CA ARG A 674 -15.14 5.54 -18.77
C ARG A 674 -15.76 6.72 -18.01
N TYR A 675 -14.92 7.68 -17.62
CA TYR A 675 -15.33 8.87 -16.88
C TYR A 675 -16.30 9.76 -17.66
N VAL A 676 -16.00 10.05 -18.93
CA VAL A 676 -16.85 10.89 -19.79
C VAL A 676 -18.18 10.19 -20.09
N ALA A 677 -18.17 8.88 -20.34
CA ALA A 677 -19.38 8.10 -20.53
C ALA A 677 -20.28 8.11 -19.28
N PHE A 678 -19.67 7.95 -18.10
CA PHE A 678 -20.39 8.06 -16.83
C PHE A 678 -20.94 9.46 -16.57
N LEU A 679 -20.13 10.50 -16.81
CA LEU A 679 -20.55 11.89 -16.64
C LEU A 679 -21.71 12.23 -17.59
N HIS A 680 -21.68 11.74 -18.84
CA HIS A 680 -22.75 11.90 -19.81
C HIS A 680 -24.06 11.29 -19.30
N ALA A 681 -24.03 10.04 -18.84
CA ALA A 681 -25.19 9.39 -18.23
C ALA A 681 -25.69 10.10 -16.96
N LEU A 682 -24.79 10.69 -16.17
CA LEU A 682 -25.13 11.37 -14.93
C LEU A 682 -25.85 12.70 -15.19
N ILE A 683 -25.42 13.47 -16.19
CA ILE A 683 -26.02 14.78 -16.51
C ILE A 683 -27.40 14.66 -17.15
N ASP A 684 -27.74 13.53 -17.77
CA ASP A 684 -29.10 13.29 -18.29
C ASP A 684 -30.18 13.34 -17.20
N SER A 685 -29.77 13.13 -15.93
CA SER A 685 -30.61 13.24 -14.74
C SER A 685 -30.51 14.60 -14.01
N SER A 686 -29.78 15.57 -14.58
CA SER A 686 -29.50 16.87 -13.96
C SER A 686 -30.49 17.97 -14.37
N PRO A 687 -30.48 19.15 -13.70
CA PRO A 687 -31.26 20.31 -14.11
C PRO A 687 -31.01 20.71 -15.57
N LYS A 688 -31.95 21.46 -16.17
CA LYS A 688 -31.85 21.91 -17.58
C LYS A 688 -30.65 22.84 -17.85
N SER A 689 -30.18 23.53 -16.82
CA SER A 689 -29.09 24.51 -16.91
C SER A 689 -28.25 24.47 -15.65
N LEU A 690 -26.95 24.65 -15.80
CA LEU A 690 -25.97 24.48 -14.74
C LEU A 690 -25.16 25.78 -14.56
N PRO A 691 -25.03 26.31 -13.33
CA PRO A 691 -24.16 27.45 -13.08
C PRO A 691 -22.70 26.96 -13.07
N LEU A 692 -21.87 27.57 -13.92
CA LEU A 692 -20.45 27.25 -14.05
C LEU A 692 -19.61 28.50 -13.80
N ASN A 693 -18.48 28.39 -13.12
CA ASN A 693 -17.52 29.49 -13.04
C ASN A 693 -17.24 30.08 -14.43
N LYS A 694 -17.27 31.41 -14.56
CA LYS A 694 -17.11 32.12 -15.83
C LYS A 694 -15.81 31.78 -16.56
N ALA A 695 -14.68 31.69 -15.85
CA ALA A 695 -13.40 31.32 -16.46
C ALA A 695 -13.43 29.87 -16.98
N LEU A 696 -14.06 28.97 -16.22
CA LEU A 696 -14.22 27.58 -16.62
C LEU A 696 -15.18 27.42 -17.82
N PHE A 697 -16.25 28.23 -17.86
CA PHE A 697 -17.15 28.30 -19.02
C PHE A 697 -16.38 28.70 -20.28
N SER A 698 -15.52 29.73 -20.22
CA SER A 698 -14.68 30.13 -21.35
C SER A 698 -13.72 29.01 -21.80
N LEU A 699 -13.15 28.25 -20.85
CA LEU A 699 -12.32 27.09 -21.17
C LEU A 699 -13.13 26.00 -21.89
N TRP A 700 -14.30 25.66 -21.35
CA TRP A 700 -15.22 24.69 -21.95
C TRP A 700 -15.62 25.10 -23.37
N GLU A 701 -16.08 26.33 -23.55
CA GLU A 701 -16.54 26.85 -24.85
C GLU A 701 -15.41 26.81 -25.88
N GLY A 702 -14.21 27.26 -25.50
CA GLY A 702 -13.04 27.23 -26.37
C GLY A 702 -12.66 25.80 -26.78
N ILE A 703 -12.59 24.87 -25.81
CA ILE A 703 -12.28 23.46 -26.12
C ILE A 703 -13.36 22.88 -27.04
N TYR A 704 -14.64 23.13 -26.74
CA TYR A 704 -15.73 22.63 -27.56
C TYR A 704 -15.65 23.15 -29.01
N GLN A 705 -15.34 24.43 -29.20
CA GLN A 705 -15.14 25.02 -30.52
C GLN A 705 -13.95 24.38 -31.28
N VAL A 706 -12.84 24.09 -30.60
CA VAL A 706 -11.69 23.39 -31.19
C VAL A 706 -12.08 21.98 -31.65
N LEU A 707 -12.82 21.24 -30.82
CA LEU A 707 -13.31 19.91 -31.18
C LEU A 707 -14.28 19.97 -32.38
N GLN A 708 -15.20 20.92 -32.42
CA GLN A 708 -16.15 21.07 -33.54
C GLN A 708 -15.42 21.41 -34.85
N THR A 709 -14.49 22.36 -34.80
CA THR A 709 -13.75 22.84 -35.99
C THR A 709 -12.90 21.73 -36.61
N ASN A 710 -12.36 20.84 -35.78
CA ASN A 710 -11.46 19.77 -36.20
C ASN A 710 -12.15 18.42 -36.40
N GLN A 711 -13.48 18.32 -36.24
CA GLN A 711 -14.21 17.06 -36.24
C GLN A 711 -14.01 16.24 -37.53
N VAL A 712 -13.76 16.92 -38.65
CA VAL A 712 -13.47 16.27 -39.95
C VAL A 712 -12.26 15.32 -39.90
N PHE A 713 -11.30 15.58 -39.01
CA PHE A 713 -10.08 14.78 -38.88
C PHE A 713 -10.29 13.46 -38.14
N LEU A 714 -11.39 13.28 -37.41
CA LEU A 714 -11.76 11.99 -36.82
C LEU A 714 -11.85 10.87 -37.86
N ARG A 715 -12.28 11.21 -39.10
CA ARG A 715 -12.39 10.24 -40.20
C ARG A 715 -11.13 10.14 -41.06
N LYS A 716 -10.34 11.21 -41.13
CA LYS A 716 -9.19 11.33 -42.05
C LYS A 716 -7.82 11.05 -41.39
N LYS A 717 -7.79 10.86 -40.07
CA LYS A 717 -6.60 10.89 -39.20
C LYS A 717 -5.90 12.25 -39.21
N PHE A 718 -5.23 12.59 -38.10
CA PHE A 718 -4.44 13.81 -38.00
C PHE A 718 -3.08 13.64 -38.68
N THR A 719 -2.66 14.63 -39.46
CA THR A 719 -1.24 14.82 -39.81
C THR A 719 -0.50 15.50 -38.67
N ASP A 720 0.83 15.40 -38.60
CA ASP A 720 1.62 15.99 -37.51
C ASP A 720 1.49 17.52 -37.43
N GLN A 721 1.27 18.20 -38.56
CA GLN A 721 1.00 19.64 -38.60
C GLN A 721 -0.37 19.98 -38.00
N GLN A 722 -1.41 19.20 -38.35
CA GLN A 722 -2.75 19.38 -37.79
C GLN A 722 -2.77 19.04 -36.30
N ARG A 723 -2.05 17.98 -35.90
CA ARG A 723 -1.90 17.59 -34.50
C ARG A 723 -1.24 18.69 -33.69
N ARG A 724 -0.16 19.29 -34.21
CA ARG A 724 0.50 20.44 -33.59
C ARG A 724 -0.47 21.60 -33.39
N SER A 725 -1.15 22.02 -34.45
CA SER A 725 -2.10 23.14 -34.38
C SER A 725 -3.27 22.88 -33.42
N PHE A 726 -3.76 21.64 -33.35
CA PHE A 726 -4.81 21.25 -32.42
C PHE A 726 -4.35 21.31 -30.96
N VAL A 727 -3.17 20.75 -30.67
CA VAL A 727 -2.59 20.75 -29.31
C VAL A 727 -2.24 22.17 -28.85
N ASP A 728 -1.70 23.01 -29.75
CA ASP A 728 -1.41 24.42 -29.45
C ASP A 728 -2.66 25.18 -29.00
N GLN A 729 -3.79 24.99 -29.71
CA GLN A 729 -5.05 25.64 -29.33
C GLN A 729 -5.54 25.19 -27.95
N LEU A 730 -5.49 23.88 -27.65
CA LEU A 730 -5.93 23.34 -26.36
C LEU A 730 -5.04 23.80 -25.20
N GLY A 731 -3.72 23.78 -25.41
CA GLY A 731 -2.74 24.22 -24.41
C GLY A 731 -2.84 25.70 -24.07
N GLN A 732 -3.05 26.55 -25.09
CA GLN A 732 -3.27 27.99 -24.94
C GLN A 732 -4.60 28.30 -24.22
N LEU A 733 -5.67 27.55 -24.49
CA LEU A 733 -6.94 27.69 -23.76
C LEU A 733 -6.76 27.32 -22.28
N GLY A 734 -6.06 26.22 -22.01
CA GLY A 734 -5.68 25.83 -20.65
C GLY A 734 -4.84 26.90 -19.95
N GLU A 735 -4.00 27.64 -20.70
CA GLU A 735 -3.20 28.75 -20.20
C GLU A 735 -4.06 29.96 -19.83
N ALA A 736 -4.92 30.37 -20.74
CA ALA A 736 -5.84 31.47 -20.51
C ALA A 736 -6.67 31.24 -19.25
N TYR A 737 -7.19 30.02 -19.05
CA TYR A 737 -7.91 29.65 -17.84
C TYR A 737 -7.08 29.78 -16.57
N ARG A 738 -5.92 29.10 -16.50
CA ARG A 738 -5.09 29.09 -15.29
C ARG A 738 -4.60 30.48 -14.91
N ASN A 739 -4.24 31.31 -15.90
CA ASN A 739 -3.81 32.69 -15.67
C ASN A 739 -4.93 33.53 -15.02
N VAL A 740 -6.19 33.36 -15.44
CA VAL A 740 -7.33 34.05 -14.82
C VAL A 740 -7.51 33.62 -13.37
N VAL A 741 -7.54 32.31 -13.08
CA VAL A 741 -7.80 31.82 -11.72
C VAL A 741 -6.61 31.97 -10.76
N TYR A 742 -5.37 32.05 -11.27
CA TYR A 742 -4.19 32.35 -10.46
C TYR A 742 -4.11 33.82 -10.05
N GLN A 743 -4.56 34.74 -10.90
CA GLN A 743 -4.53 36.17 -10.62
C GLN A 743 -5.75 36.61 -9.82
N ASN A 744 -6.95 36.34 -10.34
CA ASN A 744 -8.22 36.88 -9.82
C ASN A 744 -9.29 35.76 -9.74
N PRO A 745 -9.18 34.81 -8.79
CA PRO A 745 -10.21 33.82 -8.59
C PRO A 745 -11.52 34.49 -8.17
N SER A 746 -12.63 34.15 -8.84
CA SER A 746 -13.93 34.80 -8.67
C SER A 746 -15.07 33.80 -8.56
N ASN A 747 -16.13 34.17 -7.85
CA ASN A 747 -17.40 33.43 -7.77
C ASN A 747 -18.36 33.76 -8.92
N GLU A 748 -17.98 34.59 -9.90
CA GLU A 748 -18.79 34.88 -11.09
C GLU A 748 -19.16 33.58 -11.83
N LYS A 749 -20.46 33.38 -12.08
CA LYS A 749 -21.00 32.22 -12.79
C LYS A 749 -21.63 32.62 -14.13
N THR A 750 -21.56 31.70 -15.08
CA THR A 750 -22.25 31.73 -16.37
C THR A 750 -23.09 30.46 -16.50
N THR A 751 -24.25 30.56 -17.16
CA THR A 751 -25.18 29.44 -17.30
C THR A 751 -24.82 28.58 -18.51
N LEU A 752 -24.54 27.30 -18.29
CA LEU A 752 -24.34 26.30 -19.33
C LEU A 752 -25.62 25.46 -19.51
N GLN A 753 -26.11 25.27 -20.73
CA GLN A 753 -27.25 24.38 -20.97
C GLN A 753 -26.80 22.91 -20.94
N THR A 754 -27.59 22.07 -20.29
CA THR A 754 -27.27 20.63 -20.17
C THR A 754 -27.21 19.94 -21.53
N ALA A 755 -28.00 20.38 -22.51
CA ALA A 755 -27.96 19.88 -23.88
C ALA A 755 -26.64 20.21 -24.61
N GLU A 756 -26.07 21.39 -24.35
CA GLU A 756 -24.76 21.78 -24.91
C GLU A 756 -23.64 20.98 -24.28
N LEU A 757 -23.70 20.78 -22.96
CA LEU A 757 -22.75 19.93 -22.25
C LEU A 757 -22.83 18.48 -22.74
N SER A 758 -24.04 17.93 -22.91
CA SER A 758 -24.25 16.59 -23.46
C SER A 758 -23.62 16.43 -24.86
N SER A 759 -23.87 17.40 -25.75
CA SER A 759 -23.26 17.43 -27.10
C SER A 759 -21.73 17.51 -27.05
N PHE A 760 -21.17 18.27 -26.11
CA PHE A 760 -19.73 18.34 -25.87
C PHE A 760 -19.14 17.01 -25.40
N LEU A 761 -19.80 16.32 -24.45
CA LEU A 761 -19.34 15.03 -23.94
C LEU A 761 -19.41 13.95 -25.03
N GLU A 762 -20.47 13.92 -25.84
CA GLU A 762 -20.57 13.02 -27.00
C GLU A 762 -19.45 13.24 -28.01
N LEU A 763 -19.16 14.50 -28.35
CA LEU A 763 -18.06 14.82 -29.25
C LEU A 763 -16.70 14.44 -28.65
N THR A 764 -16.52 14.68 -27.35
CA THR A 764 -15.32 14.28 -26.61
C THR A 764 -15.11 12.77 -26.66
N LEU A 765 -16.16 11.97 -26.46
CA LEU A 765 -16.09 10.51 -26.61
C LEU A 765 -15.66 10.10 -28.02
N GLN A 766 -16.14 10.75 -29.08
CA GLN A 766 -15.71 10.44 -30.45
C GLN A 766 -14.20 10.64 -30.65
N TYR A 767 -13.62 11.70 -30.08
CA TYR A 767 -12.17 11.95 -30.12
C TYR A 767 -11.36 10.93 -29.33
N ILE A 768 -11.84 10.58 -28.14
CA ILE A 768 -11.21 9.57 -27.29
C ILE A 768 -11.27 8.20 -27.98
N ASP A 769 -12.44 7.74 -28.40
CA ASP A 769 -12.66 6.44 -29.05
C ASP A 769 -11.84 6.29 -30.33
N GLN A 770 -11.72 7.35 -31.14
CA GLN A 770 -10.86 7.35 -32.33
C GLN A 770 -9.38 7.22 -31.97
N SER A 771 -8.92 7.91 -30.91
CA SER A 771 -7.53 7.81 -30.44
C SER A 771 -7.23 6.41 -29.88
N ILE A 772 -8.17 5.83 -29.13
CA ILE A 772 -8.10 4.43 -28.65
C ILE A 772 -7.97 3.47 -29.83
N LYS A 773 -8.82 3.61 -30.84
CA LYS A 773 -8.78 2.76 -32.04
C LYS A 773 -7.45 2.85 -32.79
N SER A 774 -6.84 4.02 -32.84
CA SER A 774 -5.52 4.22 -33.47
C SER A 774 -4.36 3.64 -32.67
N ASN A 775 -4.57 3.24 -31.41
CA ASN A 775 -3.57 2.71 -30.49
C ASN A 775 -3.66 1.20 -30.26
N LYS A 776 -4.50 0.49 -31.03
CA LYS A 776 -4.46 -0.97 -31.09
C LYS A 776 -3.23 -1.40 -31.89
N ARG A 777 -2.42 -2.28 -31.31
CA ARG A 777 -1.21 -2.85 -31.91
C ARG A 777 -1.53 -3.98 -32.87
N SER A 778 -0.54 -4.38 -33.65
CA SER A 778 -0.65 -5.52 -34.58
C SER A 778 -0.74 -6.88 -33.88
N ASP A 779 -0.35 -6.95 -32.61
CA ASP A 779 -0.44 -8.14 -31.74
C ASP A 779 -1.73 -8.15 -30.90
N ASP A 780 -2.73 -7.35 -31.27
CA ASP A 780 -4.01 -7.15 -30.59
C ASP A 780 -3.98 -6.51 -29.19
N LEU A 781 -2.79 -6.23 -28.65
CA LEU A 781 -2.64 -5.42 -27.44
C LEU A 781 -2.85 -3.93 -27.73
N TYR A 782 -2.89 -3.12 -26.67
CA TYR A 782 -3.04 -1.67 -26.77
C TYR A 782 -1.82 -0.94 -26.21
N HIS A 783 -1.45 0.20 -26.81
CA HIS A 783 -0.38 1.04 -26.28
C HIS A 783 -0.77 1.63 -24.92
N ALA A 784 0.16 1.63 -23.97
CA ALA A 784 -0.02 2.22 -22.64
C ALA A 784 0.46 3.67 -22.60
N TYR A 785 1.70 3.88 -23.04
CA TYR A 785 2.35 5.18 -23.12
C TYR A 785 3.00 5.34 -24.49
N ASN A 786 2.87 6.54 -25.04
CA ASN A 786 3.49 6.97 -26.29
C ASN A 786 4.51 8.08 -26.00
N LEU A 787 5.29 8.44 -27.01
CA LEU A 787 6.19 9.59 -26.97
C LEU A 787 5.74 10.62 -28.00
N ILE A 788 5.90 11.90 -27.66
CA ILE A 788 5.72 13.01 -28.59
C ILE A 788 6.99 13.84 -28.73
N ASN A 789 7.20 14.34 -29.94
CA ASN A 789 8.31 15.24 -30.25
C ASN A 789 7.79 16.50 -30.94
N PHE A 790 7.98 17.64 -30.28
CA PHE A 790 7.69 18.95 -30.82
C PHE A 790 8.83 19.40 -31.74
N SER A 791 8.46 19.82 -32.94
CA SER A 791 9.33 20.59 -33.86
C SER A 791 8.60 21.88 -34.23
N GLU A 792 9.26 22.84 -34.89
CA GLU A 792 8.69 24.17 -35.18
C GLU A 792 7.23 24.14 -35.64
N ASN A 793 6.86 23.25 -36.57
CA ASN A 793 5.52 23.18 -37.16
C ASN A 793 4.86 21.79 -37.11
N GLN A 794 5.45 20.80 -36.42
CA GLN A 794 4.93 19.44 -36.39
C GLN A 794 5.00 18.85 -34.98
N LEU A 795 4.03 17.99 -34.66
CA LEU A 795 4.00 17.18 -33.46
C LEU A 795 3.89 15.71 -33.88
N SER A 796 5.02 15.00 -33.81
CA SER A 796 5.11 13.59 -34.18
C SER A 796 4.84 12.69 -32.98
N VAL A 797 4.35 11.47 -33.24
CA VAL A 797 4.02 10.45 -32.23
C VAL A 797 4.83 9.20 -32.52
N SER A 798 5.47 8.63 -31.51
CA SER A 798 6.11 7.32 -31.56
C SER A 798 5.63 6.44 -30.40
N HIS A 799 5.82 5.13 -30.55
CA HIS A 799 5.26 4.14 -29.63
C HIS A 799 6.34 3.44 -28.80
N LEU A 800 5.96 3.02 -27.59
CA LEU A 800 6.78 2.19 -26.72
C LEU A 800 6.38 0.71 -26.82
N TYR A 801 7.19 -0.15 -26.21
CA TYR A 801 6.92 -1.58 -26.04
C TYR A 801 5.62 -1.83 -25.25
N GLU A 802 5.10 -3.06 -25.35
CA GLU A 802 3.89 -3.48 -24.64
C GLU A 802 4.03 -3.36 -23.12
N MET A 803 2.97 -2.90 -22.45
CA MET A 803 2.94 -2.77 -20.98
C MET A 803 1.61 -3.26 -20.42
N LEU A 804 1.66 -3.95 -19.29
CA LEU A 804 0.49 -4.56 -18.65
C LEU A 804 -0.56 -3.52 -18.28
N GLU A 805 -0.11 -2.36 -17.78
CA GLU A 805 -0.98 -1.27 -17.36
C GLU A 805 -1.92 -0.77 -18.48
N GLY A 806 -1.44 -0.71 -19.72
CA GLY A 806 -2.27 -0.36 -20.87
C GLY A 806 -3.40 -1.36 -21.09
N GLN A 807 -3.14 -2.65 -20.83
CA GLN A 807 -4.11 -3.72 -21.05
C GLN A 807 -5.19 -3.69 -19.96
N VAL A 808 -4.78 -3.48 -18.71
CA VAL A 808 -5.70 -3.24 -17.59
C VAL A 808 -6.63 -2.07 -17.89
N ALA A 809 -6.07 -0.95 -18.36
CA ALA A 809 -6.82 0.28 -18.56
C ALA A 809 -7.78 0.19 -19.76
N ILE A 810 -7.38 -0.41 -20.89
CA ILE A 810 -8.30 -0.61 -22.03
C ILE A 810 -9.44 -1.57 -21.68
N LEU A 811 -9.15 -2.67 -20.98
CA LEU A 811 -10.18 -3.60 -20.49
C LEU A 811 -11.15 -2.89 -19.53
N SER A 812 -10.67 -1.90 -18.77
CA SER A 812 -11.49 -1.13 -17.83
C SER A 812 -12.21 0.08 -18.46
N SER A 813 -11.99 0.39 -19.73
CA SER A 813 -12.52 1.60 -20.39
C SER A 813 -14.02 1.54 -20.73
N GLY A 814 -14.56 0.32 -20.82
CA GLY A 814 -15.92 0.03 -21.26
C GLY A 814 -16.16 0.21 -22.76
N ILE A 815 -15.12 0.40 -23.58
CA ILE A 815 -15.26 0.54 -25.04
C ILE A 815 -15.27 -0.82 -25.75
N LEU A 816 -14.58 -1.82 -25.18
CA LEU A 816 -14.46 -3.14 -25.76
C LEU A 816 -15.75 -3.94 -25.53
N THR A 817 -16.12 -4.71 -26.55
CA THR A 817 -17.08 -5.81 -26.40
C THR A 817 -16.45 -6.97 -25.63
N ALA A 818 -17.27 -7.88 -25.07
CA ALA A 818 -16.77 -9.07 -24.39
C ALA A 818 -15.83 -9.92 -25.28
N SER A 819 -16.12 -10.01 -26.57
CA SER A 819 -15.27 -10.72 -27.54
C SER A 819 -13.93 -10.04 -27.78
N GLU A 820 -13.89 -8.71 -27.87
CA GLU A 820 -12.64 -7.96 -28.02
C GLU A 820 -11.81 -8.04 -26.73
N SER A 821 -12.45 -8.03 -25.57
CA SER A 821 -11.78 -8.24 -24.28
C SER A 821 -11.13 -9.62 -24.19
N LEU A 822 -11.81 -10.69 -24.63
CA LEU A 822 -11.21 -12.02 -24.71
C LEU A 822 -10.00 -12.03 -25.66
N GLN A 823 -10.09 -11.38 -26.83
CA GLN A 823 -8.98 -11.28 -27.77
C GLN A 823 -7.75 -10.60 -27.15
N VAL A 824 -7.94 -9.50 -26.41
CA VAL A 824 -6.84 -8.83 -25.69
C VAL A 824 -6.22 -9.74 -24.63
N LEU A 825 -7.02 -10.56 -23.93
CA LEU A 825 -6.51 -11.49 -22.92
C LEU A 825 -5.73 -12.67 -23.52
N ASP A 826 -6.21 -13.21 -24.64
CA ASP A 826 -5.49 -14.23 -25.41
C ASP A 826 -4.14 -13.69 -25.90
N ALA A 827 -4.14 -12.48 -26.45
CA ALA A 827 -2.92 -11.78 -26.86
C ALA A 827 -1.97 -11.54 -25.68
N LEU A 828 -2.49 -11.07 -24.53
CA LEU A 828 -1.71 -10.80 -23.32
C LEU A 828 -1.05 -12.08 -22.80
N LYS A 829 -1.79 -13.18 -22.75
CA LYS A 829 -1.27 -14.51 -22.37
C LYS A 829 -0.14 -14.99 -23.28
N SER A 830 -0.22 -14.70 -24.59
CA SER A 830 0.82 -15.06 -25.56
C SER A 830 2.01 -14.09 -25.59
N SER A 831 1.93 -12.96 -24.87
CA SER A 831 2.92 -11.89 -24.93
C SER A 831 4.18 -12.19 -24.10
N LYS A 832 5.23 -11.39 -24.32
CA LYS A 832 6.47 -11.42 -23.53
C LYS A 832 6.31 -10.93 -22.09
N MET A 833 5.14 -10.40 -21.73
CA MET A 833 4.84 -10.00 -20.35
C MET A 833 4.44 -11.21 -19.50
N TYR A 834 3.98 -12.32 -20.10
CA TYR A 834 3.70 -13.54 -19.35
C TYR A 834 5.02 -14.19 -18.88
N ARG A 835 5.11 -14.46 -17.59
CA ARG A 835 6.27 -15.04 -16.91
C ARG A 835 5.90 -16.44 -16.41
N GLU A 836 6.53 -17.46 -17.01
CA GLU A 836 6.12 -18.86 -16.88
C GLU A 836 6.30 -19.47 -15.49
N ASP A 837 7.44 -19.22 -14.82
CA ASP A 837 7.75 -19.82 -13.51
C ASP A 837 6.72 -19.45 -12.43
N GLN A 838 6.17 -18.24 -12.52
CA GLN A 838 5.14 -17.72 -11.62
C GLN A 838 3.74 -17.70 -12.25
N TYR A 839 3.62 -18.09 -13.52
CA TYR A 839 2.39 -18.10 -14.33
C TYR A 839 1.55 -16.83 -14.16
N SER A 840 2.21 -15.68 -14.29
CA SER A 840 1.62 -14.35 -14.07
C SER A 840 2.31 -13.31 -14.97
N TYR A 841 1.99 -12.03 -14.81
CA TYR A 841 2.38 -10.98 -15.75
C TYR A 841 3.37 -9.99 -15.14
N MET A 842 4.45 -9.71 -15.87
CA MET A 842 5.36 -8.59 -15.63
C MET A 842 4.73 -7.28 -16.11
N LEU A 843 5.22 -6.14 -15.61
CA LEU A 843 4.71 -4.83 -16.04
C LEU A 843 5.03 -4.53 -17.51
N TYR A 844 6.16 -5.05 -18.00
CA TYR A 844 6.67 -4.93 -19.36
C TYR A 844 7.63 -6.09 -19.65
N PRO A 845 7.96 -6.35 -20.91
CA PRO A 845 8.88 -7.42 -21.29
C PRO A 845 10.22 -7.34 -20.56
N ASN A 846 10.72 -8.50 -20.13
CA ASN A 846 12.09 -8.61 -19.67
C ASN A 846 13.05 -8.40 -20.86
N ARG A 847 14.18 -7.70 -20.64
CA ARG A 847 15.15 -7.40 -21.69
C ARG A 847 16.58 -7.51 -21.18
N GLU A 848 17.48 -7.94 -22.06
CA GLU A 848 18.91 -7.97 -21.78
C GLU A 848 19.50 -6.57 -21.95
N LEU A 849 20.18 -6.06 -20.92
CA LEU A 849 20.90 -4.80 -21.00
C LEU A 849 22.35 -5.08 -21.42
N PRO A 850 23.00 -4.17 -22.18
CA PRO A 850 24.40 -4.37 -22.56
C PRO A 850 25.27 -4.55 -21.32
N GLY A 851 26.26 -5.46 -21.40
CA GLY A 851 27.24 -5.65 -20.34
C GLY A 851 28.10 -4.39 -20.14
N PHE A 852 28.78 -4.28 -19.00
CA PHE A 852 29.59 -3.08 -18.68
C PHE A 852 30.61 -2.72 -19.78
N LEU A 853 31.25 -3.73 -20.39
CA LEU A 853 32.24 -3.53 -21.45
C LEU A 853 31.64 -3.13 -22.81
N ASP A 854 30.33 -3.32 -23.00
CA ASP A 854 29.65 -3.08 -24.27
C ASP A 854 28.95 -1.71 -24.32
N LYS A 855 28.59 -1.13 -23.15
CA LYS A 855 27.75 0.08 -23.04
C LYS A 855 28.35 1.36 -23.62
N ASN A 856 29.65 1.56 -23.51
CA ASN A 856 30.30 2.84 -23.86
C ASN A 856 31.41 2.55 -24.87
N ASN A 857 31.07 2.39 -26.15
CA ASN A 857 32.05 2.15 -27.20
C ASN A 857 31.77 3.10 -28.38
N ILE A 858 32.66 4.07 -28.59
CA ILE A 858 32.56 4.99 -29.71
C ILE A 858 33.06 4.29 -30.97
N PRO A 859 32.28 4.25 -32.07
CA PRO A 859 32.73 3.69 -33.34
C PRO A 859 34.00 4.38 -33.85
N ASN A 860 34.98 3.60 -34.31
CA ASN A 860 36.20 4.15 -34.90
C ASN A 860 35.89 5.09 -36.08
N SER A 861 34.83 4.83 -36.83
CA SER A 861 34.39 5.70 -37.93
C SER A 861 34.01 7.11 -37.47
N PHE A 862 33.52 7.30 -36.25
CA PHE A 862 33.29 8.64 -35.69
C PHE A 862 34.63 9.31 -35.34
N ILE A 863 35.52 8.59 -34.67
CA ILE A 863 36.82 9.09 -34.22
C ILE A 863 37.71 9.49 -35.41
N ASP A 864 37.74 8.68 -36.46
CA ASP A 864 38.55 8.93 -37.66
C ASP A 864 38.12 10.21 -38.39
N ASN A 865 36.84 10.61 -38.25
CA ASN A 865 36.28 11.80 -38.89
C ASN A 865 36.22 13.04 -37.97
N SER A 866 36.46 12.89 -36.67
CA SER A 866 36.41 14.00 -35.70
C SER A 866 37.77 14.67 -35.55
N ALA A 867 37.86 15.94 -35.94
CA ALA A 867 39.05 16.75 -35.75
C ALA A 867 39.27 17.08 -34.27
N LEU A 868 38.20 17.24 -33.48
CA LEU A 868 38.29 17.43 -32.04
C LEU A 868 38.86 16.18 -31.35
N ALA A 869 38.34 14.99 -31.65
CA ALA A 869 38.83 13.73 -31.07
C ALA A 869 40.32 13.52 -31.34
N ASN A 870 40.75 13.69 -32.59
CA ASN A 870 42.16 13.53 -32.97
C ASN A 870 43.06 14.54 -32.25
N LYS A 871 42.59 15.79 -32.09
CA LYS A 871 43.34 16.81 -31.36
C LYS A 871 43.44 16.49 -29.87
N LEU A 872 42.35 16.12 -29.21
CA LEU A 872 42.32 15.72 -27.80
C LEU A 872 43.26 14.53 -27.54
N LEU A 873 43.23 13.51 -28.39
CA LEU A 873 44.12 12.36 -28.31
C LEU A 873 45.60 12.75 -28.47
N SER A 874 45.92 13.68 -29.38
CA SER A 874 47.28 14.19 -29.57
C SER A 874 47.80 15.00 -28.38
N ASP A 875 46.90 15.67 -27.66
CA ASP A 875 47.20 16.46 -26.47
C ASP A 875 47.19 15.62 -25.19
N PHE A 876 46.94 14.31 -25.30
CA PHE A 876 46.72 13.41 -24.16
C PHE A 876 45.58 13.88 -23.23
N ASN A 877 44.61 14.62 -23.77
CA ASN A 877 43.43 15.06 -23.05
C ASN A 877 42.37 13.95 -23.06
N GLN A 878 41.98 13.49 -21.87
CA GLN A 878 41.04 12.39 -21.65
C GLN A 878 39.69 12.87 -21.08
N GLU A 879 39.43 14.17 -21.07
CA GLU A 879 38.24 14.73 -20.45
C GLU A 879 36.95 14.47 -21.23
N LEU A 880 37.05 14.21 -22.55
CA LEU A 880 35.91 13.92 -23.42
C LEU A 880 35.91 12.47 -23.93
N ILE A 881 37.05 12.02 -24.48
CA ILE A 881 37.23 10.67 -25.03
C ILE A 881 38.48 10.02 -24.43
N VAL A 882 38.37 8.74 -24.09
CA VAL A 882 39.46 7.90 -23.60
C VAL A 882 39.74 6.78 -24.60
N LYS A 883 41.02 6.52 -24.88
CA LYS A 883 41.47 5.37 -25.70
C LYS A 883 41.97 4.24 -24.81
N ASP A 884 41.45 3.03 -24.99
CA ASP A 884 41.88 1.85 -24.23
C ASP A 884 43.18 1.22 -24.77
N VAL A 885 43.70 0.21 -24.06
CA VAL A 885 44.92 -0.53 -24.43
C VAL A 885 44.76 -1.38 -25.70
N LYS A 886 43.53 -1.62 -26.15
CA LYS A 886 43.20 -2.34 -27.39
C LYS A 886 42.94 -1.38 -28.56
N GLY A 887 43.00 -0.07 -28.31
CA GLY A 887 42.77 0.97 -29.30
C GLY A 887 41.30 1.30 -29.55
N LYS A 888 40.37 0.87 -28.70
CA LYS A 888 38.97 1.32 -28.73
C LYS A 888 38.83 2.67 -28.04
N PHE A 889 37.72 3.35 -28.31
CA PHE A 889 37.42 4.68 -27.79
C PHE A 889 36.13 4.67 -26.98
N HIS A 890 36.13 5.47 -25.92
CA HIS A 890 35.07 5.54 -24.93
C HIS A 890 34.83 7.00 -24.59
N PHE A 891 33.59 7.39 -24.30
CA PHE A 891 33.33 8.64 -23.61
C PHE A 891 33.93 8.59 -22.20
N ASN A 892 34.25 9.76 -21.64
CA ASN A 892 34.71 9.86 -20.25
C ASN A 892 33.70 9.21 -19.28
N GLY A 893 34.21 8.48 -18.28
CA GLY A 893 33.39 7.71 -17.34
C GLY A 893 32.58 8.56 -16.35
N GLU A 894 32.83 9.86 -16.26
CA GLU A 894 32.10 10.80 -15.40
C GLU A 894 30.77 11.29 -16.04
N PHE A 895 30.52 10.99 -17.32
CA PHE A 895 29.29 11.42 -17.98
C PHE A 895 28.13 10.49 -17.64
N HIS A 896 27.06 11.09 -17.12
CA HIS A 896 25.79 10.41 -16.84
C HIS A 896 24.79 10.61 -17.97
N ASN A 897 24.81 11.78 -18.64
CA ASN A 897 23.87 12.13 -19.70
C ASN A 897 24.43 13.24 -20.61
N SER A 898 23.59 13.75 -21.53
CA SER A 898 23.98 14.79 -22.48
C SER A 898 24.30 16.14 -21.85
N ASP A 899 23.80 16.45 -20.66
CA ASP A 899 24.07 17.72 -19.98
C ASP A 899 25.50 17.76 -19.45
N ASP A 900 26.01 16.64 -18.93
CA ASP A 900 27.42 16.50 -18.57
C ASP A 900 28.32 16.66 -19.81
N LEU A 901 27.90 16.08 -20.93
CA LEU A 901 28.59 16.22 -22.20
C LEU A 901 28.57 17.69 -22.70
N ARG A 902 27.42 18.37 -22.65
CA ARG A 902 27.29 19.79 -23.02
C ARG A 902 28.18 20.67 -22.15
N ALA A 903 28.11 20.49 -20.83
CA ALA A 903 28.93 21.24 -19.87
C ALA A 903 30.42 21.03 -20.16
N LYS A 904 30.85 19.79 -20.41
CA LYS A 904 32.24 19.51 -20.75
C LYS A 904 32.65 20.08 -22.10
N LEU A 905 31.81 20.00 -23.14
CA LEU A 905 32.08 20.65 -24.42
C LEU A 905 32.21 22.17 -24.25
N ASP A 906 31.35 22.80 -23.45
CA ASP A 906 31.40 24.24 -23.17
C ASP A 906 32.67 24.65 -22.40
N GLU A 907 33.13 23.84 -21.45
CA GLU A 907 34.44 24.03 -20.81
C GLU A 907 35.58 23.94 -21.84
N LEU A 908 35.55 22.93 -22.71
CA LEU A 908 36.58 22.71 -23.74
C LEU A 908 36.63 23.83 -24.79
N LYS A 909 35.57 24.63 -24.97
CA LYS A 909 35.59 25.81 -25.87
C LYS A 909 36.71 26.78 -25.53
N GLN A 910 37.11 26.87 -24.26
CA GLN A 910 38.19 27.78 -23.83
C GLN A 910 39.54 27.44 -24.49
N GLN A 911 39.80 26.16 -24.75
CA GLN A 911 41.06 25.67 -25.31
C GLN A 911 40.94 25.19 -26.78
N TYR A 912 39.76 24.71 -27.18
CA TYR A 912 39.49 24.06 -28.46
C TYR A 912 38.34 24.70 -29.26
N GLY A 913 37.97 25.95 -28.93
CA GLY A 913 36.77 26.66 -29.39
C GLY A 913 36.28 26.34 -30.80
N HIS A 914 37.10 26.60 -31.83
CA HIS A 914 36.67 26.38 -33.23
C HIS A 914 36.33 24.91 -33.55
N LEU A 915 37.06 23.94 -32.96
CA LEU A 915 36.79 22.51 -33.17
C LEU A 915 35.52 22.08 -32.43
N VAL A 916 35.33 22.57 -31.21
CA VAL A 916 34.13 22.29 -30.42
C VAL A 916 32.89 22.85 -31.09
N GLU A 917 32.90 24.12 -31.53
CA GLU A 917 31.75 24.73 -32.21
C GLU A 917 31.36 24.01 -33.50
N LYS A 918 32.34 23.46 -34.22
CA LYS A 918 32.10 22.75 -35.48
C LYS A 918 31.46 21.37 -35.26
N GLU A 919 31.86 20.65 -34.22
CA GLU A 919 31.48 19.24 -33.98
C GLU A 919 30.51 19.07 -32.79
N TYR A 920 30.04 20.16 -32.17
CA TYR A 920 29.24 20.13 -30.94
C TYR A 920 28.02 19.19 -31.07
N GLU A 921 27.23 19.36 -32.13
CA GLU A 921 26.03 18.56 -32.38
C GLU A 921 26.37 17.12 -32.77
N ASP A 922 27.46 16.89 -33.53
CA ASP A 922 27.92 15.54 -33.90
C ASP A 922 28.24 14.71 -32.65
N TYR A 923 28.85 15.34 -31.63
CA TYR A 923 29.12 14.70 -30.34
C TYR A 923 27.85 14.39 -29.55
N LEU A 924 26.85 15.27 -29.57
CA LEU A 924 25.55 15.00 -28.95
C LEU A 924 24.82 13.85 -29.68
N GLU A 925 24.91 13.81 -31.01
CA GLU A 925 24.28 12.78 -31.83
C GLU A 925 24.92 11.40 -31.60
N ILE A 926 26.24 11.27 -31.62
CA ILE A 926 26.90 9.97 -31.37
C ILE A 926 26.71 9.52 -29.91
N PHE A 927 26.66 10.45 -28.96
CA PHE A 927 26.37 10.12 -27.56
C PHE A 927 24.95 9.56 -27.44
N GLU A 928 23.98 10.18 -28.10
CA GLU A 928 22.61 9.69 -28.17
C GLU A 928 22.50 8.35 -28.93
N GLU A 929 23.25 8.15 -30.01
CA GLU A 929 23.28 6.88 -30.76
C GLU A 929 23.78 5.71 -29.89
N ILE A 930 24.80 5.95 -29.06
CA ILE A 930 25.38 4.93 -28.18
C ILE A 930 24.49 4.62 -26.99
N PHE A 931 23.89 5.64 -26.37
CA PHE A 931 23.17 5.49 -25.10
C PHE A 931 21.64 5.46 -25.21
N ASP A 932 21.05 5.91 -26.32
CA ASP A 932 19.61 5.92 -26.62
C ASP A 932 18.77 6.48 -25.46
N HIS A 933 19.17 7.66 -24.95
CA HIS A 933 18.51 8.28 -23.80
C HIS A 933 17.09 8.77 -24.12
N LYS A 934 16.76 9.02 -25.40
CA LYS A 934 15.39 9.35 -25.83
C LYS A 934 14.41 8.20 -25.57
N SER A 935 14.87 6.95 -25.61
CA SER A 935 14.06 5.77 -25.30
C SER A 935 14.08 5.40 -23.81
N PHE A 936 14.82 6.14 -22.98
CA PHE A 936 14.89 5.91 -21.54
C PHE A 936 13.56 6.31 -20.87
N THR A 937 12.80 5.31 -20.44
CA THR A 937 11.51 5.50 -19.78
C THR A 937 11.66 5.75 -18.27
N GLY A 938 12.84 5.50 -17.69
CA GLY A 938 13.12 5.61 -16.27
C GLY A 938 13.88 4.40 -15.73
N ARG A 939 14.01 4.30 -14.40
CA ARG A 939 14.72 3.20 -13.72
C ARG A 939 14.10 1.82 -13.97
N SER A 940 12.82 1.76 -14.34
CA SER A 940 12.05 0.58 -14.77
C SER A 940 12.87 -0.37 -15.65
N GLY A 941 13.55 0.22 -16.62
CA GLY A 941 14.29 -0.47 -17.64
C GLY A 941 15.76 -0.73 -17.33
N THR A 942 16.24 -0.41 -16.13
CA THR A 942 17.67 -0.44 -15.76
C THR A 942 17.99 -1.11 -14.42
N PHE A 943 17.00 -1.70 -13.75
CA PHE A 943 17.17 -2.46 -12.50
C PHE A 943 16.33 -3.76 -12.47
N TYR A 944 16.58 -4.63 -11.48
CA TYR A 944 16.13 -6.05 -11.48
C TYR A 944 15.25 -6.44 -10.26
N GLY A 945 14.60 -5.47 -9.63
CA GLY A 945 13.68 -5.67 -8.50
C GLY A 945 12.61 -4.60 -8.48
N TYR A 946 11.67 -4.66 -7.53
CA TYR A 946 10.52 -3.73 -7.49
C TYR A 946 9.71 -3.77 -8.79
N GLU A 947 9.56 -2.64 -9.49
CA GLU A 947 8.93 -2.56 -10.80
C GLU A 947 9.82 -3.08 -11.94
N GLY A 948 11.11 -3.34 -11.69
CA GLY A 948 12.13 -3.58 -12.72
C GLY A 948 12.01 -4.83 -13.57
N LEU A 949 13.04 -5.04 -14.40
CA LEU A 949 13.11 -6.12 -15.37
C LEU A 949 12.98 -7.51 -14.71
N GLY A 950 12.12 -8.35 -15.29
CA GLY A 950 11.84 -9.70 -14.79
C GLY A 950 10.95 -9.76 -13.54
N SER A 951 10.50 -8.61 -13.02
CA SER A 951 9.69 -8.54 -11.79
C SER A 951 8.19 -8.52 -12.07
N ILE A 952 7.43 -9.27 -11.28
CA ILE A 952 5.96 -9.17 -11.24
C ILE A 952 5.61 -8.18 -10.14
N TYR A 953 4.81 -7.16 -10.48
CA TYR A 953 4.28 -6.20 -9.51
C TYR A 953 2.79 -6.48 -9.25
N TRP A 954 2.49 -7.09 -8.11
CA TRP A 954 1.22 -7.80 -7.87
C TRP A 954 -0.01 -6.91 -7.88
N HIS A 955 0.12 -5.63 -7.48
CA HIS A 955 -1.00 -4.69 -7.54
C HIS A 955 -1.53 -4.52 -8.97
N MET A 956 -0.67 -4.49 -10.00
CA MET A 956 -1.13 -4.37 -11.38
C MET A 956 -1.79 -5.66 -11.89
N VAL A 957 -1.32 -6.83 -11.43
CA VAL A 957 -1.94 -8.13 -11.75
C VAL A 957 -3.33 -8.23 -11.11
N SER A 958 -3.52 -7.77 -9.87
CA SER A 958 -4.84 -7.76 -9.25
C SER A 958 -5.79 -6.72 -9.89
N LYS A 959 -5.27 -5.61 -10.43
CA LYS A 959 -6.06 -4.71 -11.28
C LYS A 959 -6.48 -5.39 -12.58
N LEU A 960 -5.59 -6.17 -13.22
CA LEU A 960 -5.95 -6.99 -14.38
C LEU A 960 -7.08 -7.95 -14.02
N LEU A 961 -6.95 -8.67 -12.90
CA LEU A 961 -7.98 -9.60 -12.45
C LEU A 961 -9.34 -8.91 -12.28
N LEU A 962 -9.36 -7.70 -11.71
CA LEU A 962 -10.58 -6.90 -11.57
C LEU A 962 -11.14 -6.45 -12.92
N ALA A 963 -10.29 -6.01 -13.85
CA ALA A 963 -10.72 -5.64 -15.20
C ALA A 963 -11.33 -6.85 -15.95
N VAL A 964 -10.73 -8.04 -15.81
CA VAL A 964 -11.27 -9.29 -16.37
C VAL A 964 -12.61 -9.62 -15.72
N GLN A 965 -12.73 -9.46 -14.40
CA GLN A 965 -13.98 -9.66 -13.67
C GLN A 965 -15.09 -8.71 -14.13
N GLU A 966 -14.79 -7.43 -14.38
CA GLU A 966 -15.75 -6.46 -14.93
C GLU A 966 -16.22 -6.86 -16.35
N ASN A 967 -15.31 -7.36 -17.20
CA ASN A 967 -15.65 -7.80 -18.56
C ASN A 967 -16.39 -9.15 -18.60
N LEU A 968 -16.04 -10.07 -17.71
CA LEU A 968 -16.81 -11.30 -17.51
C LEU A 968 -18.23 -10.96 -17.09
N GLN A 969 -18.39 -9.99 -16.18
CA GLN A 969 -19.72 -9.56 -15.76
C GLN A 969 -20.52 -8.94 -16.90
N LEU A 970 -19.88 -8.11 -17.73
CA LEU A 970 -20.49 -7.54 -18.93
C LEU A 970 -21.02 -8.64 -19.86
N ALA A 971 -20.21 -9.67 -20.13
CA ALA A 971 -20.60 -10.79 -20.99
C ALA A 971 -21.82 -11.54 -20.44
N ILE A 972 -21.85 -11.75 -19.13
CA ILE A 972 -22.97 -12.41 -18.45
C ILE A 972 -24.24 -11.55 -18.52
N ASP A 973 -24.16 -10.25 -18.20
CA ASP A 973 -25.29 -9.32 -18.22
C ASP A 973 -25.88 -9.17 -19.64
N GLN A 974 -25.04 -9.27 -20.67
CA GLN A 974 -25.44 -9.23 -22.07
C GLN A 974 -25.95 -10.57 -22.62
N ASN A 975 -25.95 -11.64 -21.82
CA ASN A 975 -26.30 -13.01 -22.23
C ASN A 975 -25.49 -13.48 -23.46
N GLU A 976 -24.20 -13.19 -23.45
CA GLU A 976 -23.27 -13.63 -24.50
C GLU A 976 -23.16 -15.17 -24.58
N ASP A 977 -22.54 -15.67 -25.66
CA ASP A 977 -22.34 -17.10 -25.87
C ASP A 977 -21.59 -17.76 -24.70
N LYS A 978 -21.98 -18.98 -24.33
CA LYS A 978 -21.37 -19.77 -23.25
C LYS A 978 -19.88 -20.02 -23.49
N GLU A 979 -19.44 -20.19 -24.74
CA GLU A 979 -18.03 -20.37 -25.07
C GLU A 979 -17.22 -19.12 -24.76
N LEU A 980 -17.76 -17.93 -25.08
CA LEU A 980 -17.14 -16.65 -24.77
C LEU A 980 -17.03 -16.41 -23.25
N ILE A 981 -18.11 -16.67 -22.52
CA ILE A 981 -18.12 -16.59 -21.05
C ILE A 981 -17.10 -17.57 -20.45
N ALA A 982 -17.05 -18.81 -20.94
CA ALA A 982 -16.10 -19.81 -20.47
C ALA A 982 -14.63 -19.39 -20.71
N GLY A 983 -14.32 -18.76 -21.85
CA GLY A 983 -12.99 -18.22 -22.12
C GLY A 983 -12.58 -17.12 -21.14
N LEU A 984 -13.49 -16.20 -20.81
CA LEU A 984 -13.24 -15.15 -19.81
C LEU A 984 -13.09 -15.73 -18.39
N VAL A 985 -13.91 -16.73 -18.03
CA VAL A 985 -13.79 -17.46 -16.75
C VAL A 985 -12.43 -18.16 -16.65
N GLN A 986 -11.95 -18.76 -17.74
CA GLN A 986 -10.64 -19.41 -17.78
C GLN A 986 -9.52 -18.41 -17.50
N HIS A 987 -9.50 -17.26 -18.19
CA HIS A 987 -8.51 -16.20 -17.94
C HIS A 987 -8.60 -15.66 -16.50
N TYR A 988 -9.81 -15.43 -16.00
CA TYR A 988 -10.03 -15.00 -14.62
C TYR A 988 -9.36 -15.96 -13.62
N TYR A 989 -9.66 -17.26 -13.72
CA TYR A 989 -9.12 -18.25 -12.80
C TYR A 989 -7.62 -18.50 -12.97
N GLU A 990 -7.10 -18.35 -14.19
CA GLU A 990 -5.66 -18.45 -14.43
C GLU A 990 -4.89 -17.28 -13.79
N ILE A 991 -5.36 -16.04 -13.99
CA ILE A 991 -4.77 -14.86 -13.37
C ILE A 991 -4.86 -14.95 -11.85
N ARG A 992 -6.01 -15.38 -11.31
CA ARG A 992 -6.21 -15.62 -9.87
C ARG A 992 -5.25 -16.67 -9.33
N ALA A 993 -5.01 -17.76 -10.06
CA ALA A 993 -4.00 -18.74 -9.68
C ALA A 993 -2.60 -18.11 -9.67
N GLY A 994 -2.29 -17.26 -10.66
CA GLY A 994 -1.07 -16.47 -10.76
C GLY A 994 -0.78 -15.60 -9.53
N ILE A 995 -1.81 -14.96 -8.94
CA ILE A 995 -1.70 -14.20 -7.67
C ILE A 995 -1.06 -15.04 -6.56
N GLY A 996 -1.27 -16.36 -6.59
CA GLY A 996 -0.47 -17.30 -5.82
C GLY A 996 -1.05 -17.76 -4.50
N ILE A 997 -2.34 -17.55 -4.25
CA ILE A 997 -3.02 -17.97 -3.01
C ILE A 997 -2.83 -19.48 -2.75
N ASN A 998 -2.86 -20.28 -3.81
CA ASN A 998 -2.71 -21.75 -3.76
C ASN A 998 -1.32 -22.25 -4.21
N LYS A 999 -0.31 -21.36 -4.31
CA LYS A 999 1.09 -21.75 -4.55
C LYS A 999 1.64 -22.51 -3.33
N SER A 1000 2.61 -23.39 -3.56
CA SER A 1000 3.43 -23.88 -2.45
C SER A 1000 4.19 -22.70 -1.81
N PRO A 1001 4.50 -22.77 -0.50
CA PRO A 1001 5.30 -21.72 0.14
C PRO A 1001 6.63 -21.49 -0.55
N GLU A 1002 7.27 -22.53 -1.08
CA GLU A 1002 8.53 -22.45 -1.81
C GLU A 1002 8.41 -21.63 -3.11
N LEU A 1003 7.37 -21.88 -3.92
CA LEU A 1003 7.17 -21.16 -5.17
C LEU A 1003 6.72 -19.71 -4.91
N TYR A 1004 5.88 -19.49 -3.90
CA TYR A 1004 5.47 -18.15 -3.48
C TYR A 1004 6.66 -17.38 -2.88
N GLY A 1005 7.50 -18.09 -2.12
CA GLY A 1005 8.63 -17.59 -1.36
C GLY A 1005 8.28 -16.96 -0.01
N ALA A 1006 7.09 -17.21 0.52
CA ALA A 1006 6.61 -16.78 1.84
C ALA A 1006 5.32 -17.55 2.21
N PHE A 1007 4.59 -17.10 3.23
CA PHE A 1007 3.20 -17.52 3.46
C PHE A 1007 2.31 -17.08 2.28
N PRO A 1008 1.69 -18.01 1.51
CA PRO A 1008 0.85 -17.65 0.35
C PRO A 1008 -0.37 -16.79 0.71
N THR A 1009 -0.78 -16.82 1.97
CA THR A 1009 -1.89 -16.02 2.49
C THR A 1009 -1.51 -14.57 2.76
N ASP A 1010 -0.24 -14.19 2.77
CA ASP A 1010 0.17 -12.79 3.01
C ASP A 1010 0.39 -12.03 1.70
N PRO A 1011 -0.13 -10.81 1.54
CA PRO A 1011 0.15 -9.97 0.38
C PRO A 1011 1.57 -9.40 0.41
N TYR A 1012 2.16 -9.27 -0.79
CA TYR A 1012 3.48 -8.70 -1.03
C TYR A 1012 3.41 -7.79 -2.25
N SER A 1013 4.27 -6.76 -2.31
CA SER A 1013 4.24 -5.81 -3.44
C SER A 1013 4.69 -6.44 -4.75
N HIS A 1014 5.77 -7.22 -4.73
CA HIS A 1014 6.39 -7.73 -5.96
C HIS A 1014 7.14 -9.05 -5.77
N THR A 1015 7.41 -9.75 -6.88
CA THR A 1015 8.26 -10.95 -6.94
C THR A 1015 9.27 -10.80 -8.07
N PRO A 1016 10.56 -10.53 -7.79
CA PRO A 1016 11.58 -10.34 -8.81
C PRO A 1016 11.95 -11.67 -9.51
N GLY A 1017 12.73 -11.60 -10.59
CA GLY A 1017 13.16 -12.79 -11.35
C GLY A 1017 14.02 -13.79 -10.54
N HIS A 1018 14.63 -13.33 -9.44
CA HIS A 1018 15.67 -14.07 -8.71
C HIS A 1018 15.36 -14.30 -7.22
N LYS A 1019 14.15 -13.96 -6.76
CA LYS A 1019 13.68 -14.18 -5.37
C LYS A 1019 12.18 -14.51 -5.37
N GLY A 1020 11.71 -15.01 -4.24
CA GLY A 1020 10.29 -15.08 -3.91
C GLY A 1020 9.68 -13.72 -3.58
N ALA A 1021 8.46 -13.72 -3.04
CA ALA A 1021 7.69 -12.51 -2.72
C ALA A 1021 8.45 -11.53 -1.80
N GLN A 1022 8.39 -10.23 -2.11
CA GLN A 1022 9.11 -9.15 -1.42
C GLN A 1022 8.17 -8.01 -1.00
N GLN A 1023 8.52 -7.37 0.13
CA GLN A 1023 7.78 -6.29 0.78
C GLN A 1023 6.37 -6.68 1.30
N PRO A 1024 6.27 -7.24 2.52
CA PRO A 1024 5.01 -7.76 3.05
C PRO A 1024 3.97 -6.67 3.37
N GLY A 1025 2.69 -7.06 3.39
CA GLY A 1025 1.60 -6.35 4.05
C GLY A 1025 0.88 -5.30 3.19
N MET A 1026 1.08 -4.02 3.50
CA MET A 1026 0.23 -2.90 3.07
C MET A 1026 0.46 -2.45 1.60
N THR A 1027 0.30 -3.37 0.66
CA THR A 1027 0.25 -3.09 -0.79
C THR A 1027 -1.16 -2.73 -1.24
N GLY A 1028 -1.30 -1.89 -2.27
CA GLY A 1028 -2.59 -1.57 -2.89
C GLY A 1028 -3.28 -2.77 -3.55
N GLN A 1029 -2.55 -3.88 -3.77
CA GLN A 1029 -3.09 -5.15 -4.26
C GLN A 1029 -4.35 -5.59 -3.49
N VAL A 1030 -4.33 -5.44 -2.17
CA VAL A 1030 -5.36 -6.00 -1.29
C VAL A 1030 -6.74 -5.44 -1.56
N LYS A 1031 -6.85 -4.17 -1.97
CA LYS A 1031 -8.15 -3.55 -2.25
C LYS A 1031 -8.79 -4.12 -3.50
N GLU A 1032 -7.97 -4.46 -4.50
CA GLU A 1032 -8.43 -5.08 -5.74
C GLU A 1032 -8.91 -6.51 -5.48
N ASP A 1033 -8.13 -7.27 -4.70
CA ASP A 1033 -8.48 -8.65 -4.33
C ASP A 1033 -9.76 -8.75 -3.48
N ILE A 1034 -10.04 -7.75 -2.62
CA ILE A 1034 -11.30 -7.65 -1.88
C ILE A 1034 -12.48 -7.51 -2.86
N MET A 1035 -12.36 -6.63 -3.87
CA MET A 1035 -13.42 -6.43 -4.86
C MET A 1035 -13.60 -7.66 -5.77
N ASN A 1036 -12.50 -8.28 -6.21
CA ASN A 1036 -12.56 -9.55 -6.93
C ASN A 1036 -13.29 -10.62 -6.13
N ARG A 1037 -13.07 -10.69 -4.80
CA ARG A 1037 -13.79 -11.63 -3.94
C ARG A 1037 -15.29 -11.33 -3.89
N TRP A 1038 -15.70 -10.07 -3.91
CA TRP A 1038 -17.13 -9.72 -4.02
C TRP A 1038 -17.72 -10.10 -5.37
N GLY A 1039 -16.96 -9.95 -6.45
CA GLY A 1039 -17.32 -10.44 -7.78
C GLY A 1039 -17.54 -11.96 -7.81
N GLU A 1040 -16.59 -12.74 -7.26
CA GLU A 1040 -16.70 -14.21 -7.16
C GLU A 1040 -17.93 -14.63 -6.36
N LEU A 1041 -18.15 -14.00 -5.20
CA LEU A 1041 -19.31 -14.27 -4.37
C LEU A 1041 -20.61 -13.72 -5.01
N GLY A 1042 -20.55 -13.03 -6.14
CA GLY A 1042 -21.72 -12.54 -6.84
C GLY A 1042 -22.45 -11.41 -6.12
N VAL A 1043 -21.78 -10.70 -5.21
CA VAL A 1043 -22.37 -9.58 -4.46
C VAL A 1043 -22.27 -8.33 -5.32
N LYS A 1044 -23.42 -7.88 -5.83
CA LYS A 1044 -23.51 -6.73 -6.73
C LYS A 1044 -24.51 -5.72 -6.19
N VAL A 1045 -24.19 -4.44 -6.32
CA VAL A 1045 -25.11 -3.36 -6.00
C VAL A 1045 -25.40 -2.57 -7.26
N SER A 1046 -26.68 -2.39 -7.56
CA SER A 1046 -27.14 -1.57 -8.68
C SER A 1046 -28.51 -0.99 -8.35
N ASN A 1047 -28.73 0.29 -8.66
CA ASN A 1047 -29.98 0.99 -8.38
C ASN A 1047 -30.46 0.83 -6.93
N GLY A 1048 -29.53 0.93 -5.97
CA GLY A 1048 -29.79 0.79 -4.53
C GLY A 1048 -30.17 -0.63 -4.09
N CYS A 1049 -30.04 -1.65 -4.94
CA CYS A 1049 -30.42 -3.03 -4.63
C CYS A 1049 -29.20 -3.95 -4.57
N ILE A 1050 -29.09 -4.75 -3.50
CA ILE A 1050 -28.08 -5.82 -3.41
C ILE A 1050 -28.59 -7.07 -4.13
N SER A 1051 -27.75 -7.66 -4.97
CA SER A 1051 -27.97 -8.95 -5.63
C SER A 1051 -26.89 -9.95 -5.22
N PHE A 1052 -27.28 -11.23 -5.14
CA PHE A 1052 -26.44 -12.36 -4.75
C PHE A 1052 -26.44 -13.38 -5.89
N ALA A 1053 -25.66 -13.12 -6.94
CA ALA A 1053 -25.63 -13.88 -8.19
C ALA A 1053 -24.21 -14.40 -8.49
N PRO A 1054 -23.78 -15.50 -7.82
CA PRO A 1054 -22.43 -16.06 -7.94
C PRO A 1054 -22.27 -16.93 -9.21
N GLU A 1055 -22.37 -16.31 -10.37
CA GLU A 1055 -22.51 -17.02 -11.66
C GLU A 1055 -21.26 -17.77 -12.12
N PHE A 1056 -20.08 -17.34 -11.66
CA PHE A 1056 -18.81 -18.00 -11.95
C PHE A 1056 -18.11 -18.51 -10.70
N LEU A 1057 -18.77 -18.58 -9.54
CA LEU A 1057 -18.19 -19.11 -8.31
C LEU A 1057 -17.86 -20.60 -8.45
N HIS A 1058 -16.64 -20.97 -8.09
CA HIS A 1058 -16.20 -22.36 -8.18
C HIS A 1058 -16.96 -23.26 -7.16
N PRO A 1059 -17.57 -24.38 -7.57
CA PRO A 1059 -18.33 -25.26 -6.67
C PRO A 1059 -17.53 -25.83 -5.48
N HIS A 1060 -16.21 -25.91 -5.58
CA HIS A 1060 -15.32 -26.34 -4.48
C HIS A 1060 -15.28 -25.37 -3.29
N GLU A 1061 -15.90 -24.18 -3.37
CA GLU A 1061 -16.00 -23.25 -2.23
C GLU A 1061 -17.00 -23.74 -1.18
N PHE A 1062 -17.99 -24.55 -1.55
CA PHE A 1062 -18.98 -25.07 -0.61
C PHE A 1062 -18.38 -26.17 0.26
N ILE A 1063 -18.65 -26.13 1.57
CA ILE A 1063 -18.11 -27.10 2.51
C ILE A 1063 -18.72 -28.49 2.31
N ASN A 1064 -17.94 -29.53 2.57
CA ASN A 1064 -18.35 -30.93 2.49
C ASN A 1064 -18.70 -31.55 3.85
N GLU A 1065 -18.38 -30.86 4.94
CA GLU A 1065 -18.61 -31.28 6.33
C GLU A 1065 -19.15 -30.10 7.15
N ALA A 1066 -19.89 -30.40 8.24
CA ALA A 1066 -20.47 -29.35 9.08
C ALA A 1066 -19.37 -28.57 9.81
N LYS A 1067 -19.47 -27.23 9.81
CA LYS A 1067 -18.50 -26.32 10.45
C LYS A 1067 -19.21 -25.14 11.10
N PHE A 1068 -18.58 -24.53 12.11
CA PHE A 1068 -19.09 -23.29 12.72
C PHE A 1068 -18.47 -22.06 12.06
N PHE A 1069 -19.31 -21.19 11.51
CA PHE A 1069 -18.91 -19.84 11.13
C PHE A 1069 -18.99 -18.92 12.34
N GLU A 1070 -17.84 -18.48 12.84
CA GLU A 1070 -17.75 -17.47 13.87
C GLU A 1070 -17.72 -16.07 13.26
N TYR A 1071 -18.56 -15.17 13.76
CA TYR A 1071 -18.68 -13.80 13.26
C TYR A 1071 -19.00 -12.81 14.39
N PHE A 1072 -18.99 -11.52 14.07
CA PHE A 1072 -19.38 -10.46 15.01
C PHE A 1072 -20.59 -9.71 14.45
N THR A 1073 -21.62 -9.56 15.27
CA THR A 1073 -22.77 -8.71 14.94
C THR A 1073 -22.36 -7.23 14.89
N ILE A 1074 -23.22 -6.37 14.32
CA ILE A 1074 -22.99 -4.91 14.27
C ILE A 1074 -22.80 -4.32 15.68
N SER A 1075 -23.42 -4.90 16.71
CA SER A 1075 -23.25 -4.50 18.12
C SER A 1075 -21.95 -5.00 18.77
N GLY A 1076 -21.12 -5.73 18.03
CA GLY A 1076 -19.83 -6.27 18.47
C GLY A 1076 -19.92 -7.57 19.25
N GLN A 1077 -21.08 -8.23 19.28
CA GLN A 1077 -21.23 -9.52 19.95
C GLN A 1077 -20.69 -10.66 19.08
N LYS A 1078 -19.87 -11.53 19.66
CA LYS A 1078 -19.39 -12.74 18.98
C LYS A 1078 -20.50 -13.79 18.95
N GLU A 1079 -20.82 -14.26 17.75
CA GLU A 1079 -21.82 -15.30 17.52
C GLU A 1079 -21.26 -16.42 16.64
N LYS A 1080 -21.98 -17.54 16.59
CA LYS A 1080 -21.63 -18.68 15.73
C LYS A 1080 -22.86 -19.22 15.01
N ILE A 1081 -22.67 -19.60 13.75
CA ILE A 1081 -23.69 -20.25 12.93
C ILE A 1081 -23.14 -21.61 12.49
N GLU A 1082 -23.91 -22.67 12.70
CA GLU A 1082 -23.58 -23.98 12.12
C GLU A 1082 -23.91 -23.97 10.63
N LEU A 1083 -22.90 -24.28 9.80
CA LEU A 1083 -23.03 -24.51 8.37
C LEU A 1083 -23.06 -26.01 8.10
N LYS A 1084 -23.90 -26.41 7.16
CA LYS A 1084 -24.07 -27.80 6.70
C LYS A 1084 -23.29 -28.06 5.41
N PRO A 1085 -23.04 -29.33 5.05
CA PRO A 1085 -22.52 -29.66 3.73
C PRO A 1085 -23.35 -29.01 2.61
N GLY A 1086 -22.68 -28.46 1.60
CA GLY A 1086 -23.31 -27.66 0.55
C GLY A 1086 -23.59 -26.20 0.94
N GLU A 1087 -22.98 -25.70 2.02
CA GLU A 1087 -23.07 -24.29 2.43
C GLU A 1087 -21.70 -23.60 2.47
N LEU A 1088 -21.70 -22.27 2.38
CA LEU A 1088 -20.57 -21.39 2.71
C LEU A 1088 -21.13 -20.12 3.35
N ALA A 1089 -20.27 -19.35 4.05
CA ALA A 1089 -20.70 -18.11 4.66
C ALA A 1089 -19.64 -16.99 4.56
N PHE A 1090 -20.14 -15.76 4.54
CA PHE A 1090 -19.37 -14.53 4.61
C PHE A 1090 -20.20 -13.45 5.29
N THR A 1091 -19.64 -12.26 5.49
CA THR A 1091 -20.41 -11.08 5.88
C THR A 1091 -20.44 -10.04 4.77
N TYR A 1092 -21.52 -9.30 4.67
CA TYR A 1092 -21.61 -8.08 3.85
C TYR A 1092 -22.34 -7.00 4.63
N CYS A 1093 -21.75 -5.81 4.74
CA CYS A 1093 -22.20 -4.78 5.69
C CYS A 1093 -22.29 -5.32 7.14
N GLN A 1094 -21.39 -6.25 7.50
CA GLN A 1094 -21.32 -6.95 8.78
C GLN A 1094 -22.54 -7.85 9.11
N VAL A 1095 -23.41 -8.13 8.14
CA VAL A 1095 -24.51 -9.09 8.28
C VAL A 1095 -24.08 -10.44 7.68
N PRO A 1096 -24.27 -11.57 8.39
CA PRO A 1096 -23.91 -12.89 7.88
C PRO A 1096 -24.81 -13.27 6.70
N VAL A 1097 -24.16 -13.67 5.60
CA VAL A 1097 -24.77 -14.21 4.39
C VAL A 1097 -24.35 -15.66 4.24
N ILE A 1098 -25.32 -16.55 4.14
CA ILE A 1098 -25.10 -17.99 3.98
C ILE A 1098 -25.58 -18.40 2.59
N TYR A 1099 -24.69 -18.93 1.78
CA TYR A 1099 -25.06 -19.54 0.52
C TYR A 1099 -25.31 -21.02 0.75
N LYS A 1100 -26.38 -21.54 0.14
CA LYS A 1100 -26.80 -22.93 0.25
C LYS A 1100 -27.18 -23.48 -1.11
N MET A 1101 -26.61 -24.62 -1.47
CA MET A 1101 -27.05 -25.37 -2.65
C MET A 1101 -28.52 -25.79 -2.53
N SER A 1102 -29.31 -25.55 -3.57
CA SER A 1102 -30.76 -25.77 -3.60
C SER A 1102 -31.25 -26.06 -5.02
N ASP A 1103 -32.47 -26.57 -5.18
CA ASP A 1103 -33.10 -26.77 -6.49
C ASP A 1103 -33.71 -25.47 -7.07
N GLN A 1104 -33.85 -24.45 -6.22
CA GLN A 1104 -34.50 -23.18 -6.55
C GLN A 1104 -33.71 -21.99 -5.99
N ASN A 1105 -33.72 -20.90 -6.75
CA ASN A 1105 -33.15 -19.61 -6.35
C ASN A 1105 -34.13 -18.85 -5.44
N GLN A 1106 -33.70 -18.50 -4.22
CA GLN A 1106 -34.52 -17.77 -3.25
C GLN A 1106 -33.64 -17.09 -2.20
N ILE A 1107 -34.13 -16.03 -1.57
CA ILE A 1107 -33.52 -15.44 -0.37
C ILE A 1107 -34.47 -15.63 0.82
N GLU A 1108 -33.96 -16.14 1.94
CA GLU A 1108 -34.58 -16.05 3.27
C GLU A 1108 -33.88 -14.94 4.06
N LEU A 1109 -34.65 -13.95 4.52
CA LEU A 1109 -34.17 -12.92 5.42
C LEU A 1109 -34.70 -13.16 6.83
N GLU A 1110 -33.82 -13.03 7.82
CA GLU A 1110 -34.17 -13.01 9.23
C GLU A 1110 -34.02 -11.59 9.77
N LYS A 1111 -35.10 -11.06 10.35
CA LYS A 1111 -35.06 -9.79 11.07
C LYS A 1111 -34.57 -10.00 12.50
N SER A 1112 -34.10 -8.94 13.15
CA SER A 1112 -33.61 -9.02 14.53
C SER A 1112 -34.65 -9.45 15.58
N GLY A 1113 -35.95 -9.40 15.25
CA GLY A 1113 -37.02 -9.98 16.07
C GLY A 1113 -37.24 -11.49 15.87
N GLY A 1114 -36.45 -12.15 15.01
CA GLY A 1114 -36.58 -13.57 14.65
C GLY A 1114 -37.61 -13.86 13.55
N GLU A 1115 -38.36 -12.84 13.10
CA GLU A 1115 -39.28 -12.96 11.97
C GLU A 1115 -38.50 -13.28 10.68
N LYS A 1116 -39.01 -14.25 9.91
CA LYS A 1116 -38.43 -14.67 8.63
C LYS A 1116 -39.39 -14.40 7.50
N PHE A 1117 -38.85 -14.00 6.35
CA PHE A 1117 -39.61 -13.91 5.11
C PHE A 1117 -38.75 -14.28 3.91
N PHE A 1118 -39.42 -14.65 2.83
CA PHE A 1118 -38.81 -15.19 1.62
C PHE A 1118 -38.99 -14.23 0.46
N ILE A 1119 -37.99 -14.19 -0.42
CA ILE A 1119 -37.99 -13.45 -1.67
C ILE A 1119 -37.66 -14.46 -2.78
N ASP A 1120 -38.57 -14.65 -3.73
CA ASP A 1120 -38.40 -15.56 -4.87
C ASP A 1120 -37.52 -14.91 -5.98
N ALA A 1121 -36.36 -14.40 -5.57
CA ALA A 1121 -35.34 -13.80 -6.41
C ALA A 1121 -33.99 -13.82 -5.68
N LEU A 1122 -32.90 -13.59 -6.41
CA LEU A 1122 -31.55 -13.39 -5.85
C LEU A 1122 -31.22 -11.91 -5.62
N LYS A 1123 -32.25 -11.07 -5.48
CA LYS A 1123 -32.11 -9.61 -5.38
C LYS A 1123 -33.01 -9.07 -4.28
N LEU A 1124 -32.44 -8.20 -3.44
CA LEU A 1124 -33.15 -7.45 -2.42
C LEU A 1124 -33.82 -6.21 -3.01
N THR A 1125 -34.90 -5.75 -2.39
CA THR A 1125 -35.51 -4.45 -2.73
C THR A 1125 -34.61 -3.29 -2.26
N PRO A 1126 -34.81 -2.06 -2.79
CA PRO A 1126 -34.08 -0.89 -2.32
C PRO A 1126 -34.21 -0.67 -0.81
N GLU A 1127 -35.40 -0.87 -0.24
CA GLU A 1127 -35.68 -0.66 1.18
C GLU A 1127 -34.91 -1.64 2.06
N LEU A 1128 -34.88 -2.92 1.67
CA LEU A 1128 -34.15 -3.96 2.41
C LEU A 1128 -32.64 -3.77 2.31
N SER A 1129 -32.16 -3.34 1.14
CA SER A 1129 -30.74 -3.03 0.93
C SER A 1129 -30.31 -1.83 1.77
N ALA A 1130 -31.15 -0.80 1.89
CA ALA A 1130 -30.89 0.37 2.71
C ALA A 1130 -30.69 0.04 4.21
N HIS A 1131 -31.35 -1.00 4.74
CA HIS A 1131 -31.11 -1.47 6.11
C HIS A 1131 -29.69 -2.04 6.29
N LEU A 1132 -29.15 -2.70 5.26
CA LEU A 1132 -27.78 -3.21 5.27
C LEU A 1132 -26.79 -2.04 5.15
N PHE A 1133 -27.01 -1.13 4.20
CA PHE A 1133 -26.13 0.03 3.98
C PHE A 1133 -26.03 0.94 5.20
N SER A 1134 -27.14 1.14 5.92
CA SER A 1134 -27.19 1.94 7.15
C SER A 1134 -26.77 1.19 8.41
N ARG A 1135 -26.53 -0.13 8.32
CA ARG A 1135 -26.18 -1.01 9.45
C ARG A 1135 -27.11 -0.81 10.65
N ASP A 1136 -28.41 -0.65 10.40
CA ASP A 1136 -29.41 -0.31 11.41
C ASP A 1136 -29.89 -1.50 12.27
N GLN A 1137 -29.27 -2.66 12.09
CA GLN A 1137 -29.59 -3.91 12.79
C GLN A 1137 -31.03 -4.38 12.59
N LYS A 1138 -31.72 -4.02 11.50
CA LYS A 1138 -33.05 -4.61 11.22
C LYS A 1138 -32.99 -6.00 10.60
N ILE A 1139 -31.93 -6.29 9.84
CA ILE A 1139 -31.65 -7.61 9.27
C ILE A 1139 -30.51 -8.23 10.06
N SER A 1140 -30.74 -9.41 10.64
CA SER A 1140 -29.74 -10.13 11.44
C SER A 1140 -29.02 -11.21 10.64
N LYS A 1141 -29.65 -11.77 9.59
CA LYS A 1141 -29.08 -12.84 8.78
C LYS A 1141 -29.74 -12.95 7.42
N ILE A 1142 -28.95 -13.35 6.42
CA ILE A 1142 -29.39 -13.62 5.04
C ILE A 1142 -29.00 -15.06 4.69
N ARG A 1143 -29.95 -15.85 4.20
CA ARG A 1143 -29.67 -17.14 3.57
C ARG A 1143 -30.10 -17.10 2.12
N VAL A 1144 -29.18 -17.41 1.22
CA VAL A 1144 -29.40 -17.44 -0.23
C VAL A 1144 -29.36 -18.88 -0.69
N PHE A 1145 -30.48 -19.34 -1.23
CA PHE A 1145 -30.63 -20.64 -1.85
C PHE A 1145 -30.26 -20.50 -3.32
N LEU A 1146 -29.26 -21.26 -3.76
CA LEU A 1146 -28.67 -21.16 -5.08
C LEU A 1146 -28.91 -22.45 -5.85
N LYS A 1147 -29.53 -22.32 -7.02
CA LYS A 1147 -29.59 -23.36 -8.02
C LYS A 1147 -28.23 -23.44 -8.72
N ILE A 1148 -27.47 -24.47 -8.38
CA ILE A 1148 -26.18 -24.73 -9.04
C ILE A 1148 -26.47 -25.63 -10.24
N ASN A 1149 -26.05 -25.15 -11.42
CA ASN A 1149 -26.16 -25.90 -12.69
C ASN A 1149 -24.89 -26.70 -12.95
#